data_AF-A0A498JFH9-F1
#
_entry.id   AF-A0A498JFH9-F1
#
_cell.length_a   1.000
_cell.length_b   1.000
_cell.length_c   1.000
_cell.angle_alpha   90.00
_cell.angle_beta   90.00
_cell.angle_gamma   90.00
#
_symmetry.space_group_name_H-M   'P 1'
#
loop_
_entity.id
_entity.type
_entity.pdbx_description
1 polymer ?
#
loop_
_entity_poly.entity_id
_entity_poly.type
_entity_poly.pdbx_seq_one_letter_code
_entity_poly.pdbx_strand_id
1 'polypeptide(L)'
;SAFDNPDLLKNGLPGALVTAAVLGVHELGHVLVANSTGVVLGVPYFIPSWQIGSFGTITRIVNIVPKRESLLKVAAAGPLAGFSLGFVLLLLGFFLPPSDGIGVVVDASVFHESFLIGGIAKLLLGDALKEGTPISLNPLLLWAWAGLVINAINSIPAGELDGGRISFAIWGRKAATRITGASIALLGLSSLVSDVAFYWVVLIFFLQRGPIAPLYEEITDPDDKEHTPRAPPEKQSGYRRRPALPVSLSIMPALCFSQRLVQPSQRLSRVPVIGISSRNSSSLACVPRTICCALSNQSLVTESSKFVEASKNGNLVPLYKCIFSDQLTPVLAYRCLVKEDDREAPSFLFESVEQNSQGRFSVVGSQPTMEIVAKENKVTIMDHEEGRMTEEFVEDPMVIPRRISEGWSPQLIDELPDAFCGGWVGYFSYDTVRYVEKRRLPFSKAPKDDRNLPDMHLGLYDDVIVFDHVDKRVYVVHWVRLERYSSVEQAYTDGVKRLKDLVARVHGLDLPRLPPGSMNLSTRQFGPPLKNSSMTSEGYKDKITHAKEHILAGDIFQIVLSQRFERRTFADPFEVYRALRTVNPSPYLTYLQARGCILVASSPEILVTLKKKKIVNRPLAGTVRRGKTIEEDQKLEAQLLDDEKQCAEHIMLVDLGRNDVGKVSKYGSVKVDRLMNVERYSHVMHISSTVTGELHDDLTCWDALRSALPVGTVSGAPKVKAMELIDELEVTRRGPYSGGFGWVSFTGDMDIALALRTMVFTTGSRFDTMYSYKDANRRREWVAHLQAGAGIVADSDPEDENQECQNKAAGLARAIDLAEVAFVKQ
;
A
#
# COMPACT_ATOMS: atom_id res chain seq x y z
N SER A 1 32.69 -24.54 46.61
CA SER A 1 32.09 -23.41 45.86
C SER A 1 32.40 -22.10 46.59
N ALA A 2 32.38 -20.93 45.94
CA ALA A 2 32.49 -19.63 46.65
C ALA A 2 31.37 -19.44 47.70
N PHE A 3 30.28 -20.19 47.55
CA PHE A 3 29.19 -20.31 48.53
C PHE A 3 29.57 -21.09 49.81
N ASP A 4 30.65 -21.88 49.80
CA ASP A 4 31.04 -22.74 50.92
C ASP A 4 32.21 -22.16 51.74
N ASN A 5 32.87 -21.10 51.24
CA ASN A 5 34.01 -20.47 51.91
C ASN A 5 34.03 -18.94 51.66
N PRO A 6 33.50 -18.13 52.59
CA PRO A 6 33.44 -16.67 52.45
C PRO A 6 34.81 -15.98 52.41
N ASP A 7 35.89 -16.64 52.85
CA ASP A 7 37.25 -16.08 52.73
C ASP A 7 37.73 -16.06 51.27
N LEU A 8 37.21 -16.94 50.40
CA LEU A 8 37.48 -16.88 48.96
C LEU A 8 36.89 -15.63 48.30
N LEU A 9 35.74 -15.16 48.76
CA LEU A 9 35.13 -13.89 48.32
C LEU A 9 35.99 -12.69 48.74
N LYS A 10 36.50 -12.71 49.97
CA LYS A 10 37.38 -11.65 50.50
C LYS A 10 38.71 -11.57 49.72
N ASN A 11 39.28 -12.71 49.34
CA ASN A 11 40.52 -12.78 48.57
C ASN A 11 40.35 -12.47 47.07
N GLY A 12 39.17 -12.72 46.50
CA GLY A 12 38.85 -12.43 45.09
C GLY A 12 38.38 -11.00 44.82
N LEU A 13 37.86 -10.29 45.83
CA LEU A 13 37.29 -8.95 45.69
C LEU A 13 38.29 -7.91 45.11
N PRO A 14 39.56 -7.84 45.53
CA PRO A 14 40.52 -6.89 44.95
C PRO A 14 40.74 -7.12 43.44
N GLY A 15 40.80 -8.37 43.00
CA GLY A 15 40.95 -8.71 41.57
C GLY A 15 39.70 -8.38 40.75
N ALA A 16 38.51 -8.59 41.33
CA ALA A 16 37.26 -8.17 40.71
C ALA A 16 37.19 -6.64 40.55
N LEU A 17 37.63 -5.88 41.55
CA LEU A 17 37.68 -4.41 41.49
C LEU A 17 38.66 -3.89 40.43
N VAL A 18 39.84 -4.51 40.30
CA VAL A 18 40.83 -4.18 39.26
C VAL A 18 40.25 -4.44 37.87
N THR A 19 39.63 -5.60 37.67
CA THR A 19 38.99 -5.96 36.39
C THR A 19 37.84 -5.00 36.07
N ALA A 20 36.99 -4.69 37.05
CA ALA A 20 35.90 -3.74 36.91
C ALA A 20 36.39 -2.31 36.63
N ALA A 21 37.53 -1.90 37.19
CA ALA A 21 38.13 -0.60 36.90
C ALA A 21 38.59 -0.48 35.44
N VAL A 22 39.22 -1.53 34.90
CA VAL A 22 39.63 -1.59 33.48
C VAL A 22 38.40 -1.50 32.57
N LEU A 23 37.33 -2.24 32.86
CA LEU A 23 36.08 -2.19 32.10
C LEU A 23 35.33 -0.86 32.27
N GLY A 24 35.34 -0.28 33.46
CA GLY A 24 34.74 1.03 33.72
C GLY A 24 35.43 2.15 32.94
N VAL A 25 36.76 2.12 32.85
CA VAL A 25 37.53 3.08 32.03
C VAL A 25 37.32 2.85 30.54
N HIS A 26 37.16 1.61 30.10
CA HIS A 26 36.75 1.29 28.74
C HIS A 26 35.41 1.95 28.39
N GLU A 27 34.37 1.75 29.19
CA GLU A 27 33.06 2.36 28.92
C GLU A 27 33.09 3.88 29.02
N LEU A 28 33.84 4.43 29.98
CA LEU A 28 34.03 5.87 30.08
C LEU A 28 34.69 6.43 28.81
N GLY A 29 35.61 5.69 28.18
CA GLY A 29 36.21 6.02 26.89
C GLY A 29 35.16 6.20 25.80
N HIS A 30 34.20 5.26 25.69
CA HIS A 30 33.09 5.39 24.75
C HIS A 30 32.23 6.63 25.05
N VAL A 31 31.83 6.84 26.31
CA VAL A 31 30.97 7.95 26.73
C VAL A 31 31.62 9.31 26.44
N LEU A 32 32.90 9.47 26.76
CA LEU A 32 33.61 10.73 26.55
C LEU A 32 33.70 11.10 25.06
N VAL A 33 33.98 10.13 24.19
CA VAL A 33 34.10 10.38 22.74
C VAL A 33 32.74 10.52 22.07
N ALA A 34 31.73 9.77 22.53
CA ALA A 34 30.36 9.85 22.03
C ALA A 34 29.78 11.26 22.20
N ASN A 35 29.98 11.89 23.36
CA ASN A 35 29.57 13.27 23.63
C ASN A 35 30.17 14.28 22.64
N SER A 36 31.40 14.06 22.18
CA SER A 36 32.09 14.95 21.24
C SER A 36 31.75 14.69 19.76
N THR A 37 31.13 13.55 19.44
CA THR A 37 30.90 13.09 18.06
C THR A 37 29.43 13.04 17.67
N GLY A 38 28.52 13.43 18.58
CA GLY A 38 27.07 13.41 18.36
C GLY A 38 26.46 12.00 18.36
N VAL A 39 27.18 11.01 18.91
CA VAL A 39 26.70 9.64 19.04
C VAL A 39 26.04 9.48 20.41
N VAL A 40 24.83 8.92 20.45
CA VAL A 40 24.07 8.66 21.67
C VAL A 40 24.23 7.18 22.02
N LEU A 41 24.82 6.93 23.18
CA LEU A 41 25.02 5.59 23.73
C LEU A 41 23.87 5.22 24.67
N GLY A 42 23.44 3.96 24.61
CA GLY A 42 22.50 3.36 25.55
C GLY A 42 23.18 2.93 26.85
N VAL A 43 22.43 2.23 27.71
CA VAL A 43 22.99 1.69 28.95
C VAL A 43 23.94 0.52 28.62
N PRO A 44 25.18 0.51 29.16
CA PRO A 44 26.12 -0.59 28.96
C PRO A 44 25.54 -1.90 29.51
N TYR A 45 25.46 -2.92 28.67
CA TYR A 45 25.01 -4.25 29.06
C TYR A 45 26.20 -5.12 29.47
N PHE A 46 26.25 -5.55 30.73
CA PHE A 46 27.31 -6.40 31.24
C PHE A 46 27.08 -7.86 30.85
N ILE A 47 28.09 -8.51 30.28
CA ILE A 47 28.01 -9.90 29.84
C ILE A 47 28.63 -10.79 30.92
N PRO A 48 27.85 -11.62 31.63
CA PRO A 48 28.38 -12.47 32.69
C PRO A 48 29.22 -13.62 32.11
N SER A 49 30.31 -13.98 32.82
CA SER A 49 31.14 -15.16 32.51
C SER A 49 31.33 -16.03 33.74
N TRP A 50 31.16 -17.34 33.59
CA TRP A 50 31.38 -18.31 34.67
C TRP A 50 32.88 -18.56 34.97
N GLN A 51 33.76 -18.29 34.00
CA GLN A 51 35.20 -18.60 34.09
C GLN A 51 36.04 -17.41 34.55
N ILE A 52 35.71 -16.20 34.07
CA ILE A 52 36.49 -14.98 34.32
C ILE A 52 35.65 -13.85 34.94
N GLY A 53 34.41 -14.14 35.35
CA GLY A 53 33.47 -13.19 35.97
C GLY A 53 32.71 -12.33 34.96
N SER A 54 33.39 -11.76 33.97
CA SER A 54 32.78 -10.94 32.91
C SER A 54 33.41 -11.21 31.55
N PHE A 55 32.61 -11.13 30.49
CA PHE A 55 33.08 -11.03 29.11
C PHE A 55 33.18 -9.58 28.62
N GLY A 56 32.98 -8.61 29.52
CA GLY A 56 32.99 -7.19 29.24
C GLY A 56 31.59 -6.61 29.20
N THR A 57 31.49 -5.44 28.58
CA THR A 57 30.27 -4.66 28.41
C THR A 57 30.03 -4.39 26.94
N ILE A 58 28.75 -4.36 26.54
CA ILE A 58 28.35 -3.91 25.21
C ILE A 58 27.43 -2.72 25.36
N THR A 59 27.84 -1.62 24.75
CA THR A 59 27.06 -0.39 24.73
C THR A 59 26.47 -0.18 23.35
N ARG A 60 25.13 -0.17 23.28
CA ARG A 60 24.39 0.05 22.03
C ARG A 60 24.42 1.53 21.64
N ILE A 61 24.50 1.79 20.34
CA ILE A 61 24.30 3.13 19.78
C ILE A 61 22.81 3.27 19.49
N VAL A 62 22.17 4.32 20.02
CA VAL A 62 20.71 4.50 19.99
C VAL A 62 20.27 5.40 18.82
N ASN A 63 21.16 6.25 18.33
CA ASN A 63 20.89 7.17 17.21
C ASN A 63 21.63 6.77 15.93
N ILE A 64 21.21 7.34 14.79
CA ILE A 64 21.92 7.20 13.52
C ILE A 64 23.24 7.95 13.62
N VAL A 65 24.35 7.27 13.34
CA VAL A 65 25.68 7.88 13.43
C VAL A 65 25.92 8.78 12.21
N PRO A 66 26.34 10.04 12.41
CA PRO A 66 26.42 11.02 11.34
C PRO A 66 27.51 10.74 10.31
N LYS A 67 28.67 10.21 10.72
CA LYS A 67 29.82 9.96 9.82
C LYS A 67 30.55 8.67 10.17
N ARG A 68 31.19 8.03 9.19
CA ARG A 68 32.09 6.87 9.41
C ARG A 68 33.20 7.16 10.42
N GLU A 69 33.75 8.37 10.36
CA GLU A 69 34.80 8.82 11.27
C GLU A 69 34.32 8.86 12.73
N SER A 70 33.09 9.31 12.97
CA SER A 70 32.49 9.33 14.31
C SER A 70 32.34 7.91 14.86
N LEU A 71 31.89 6.96 14.03
CA LEU A 71 31.80 5.56 14.42
C LEU A 71 33.17 4.98 14.77
N LEU A 72 34.20 5.25 13.96
CA LEU A 72 35.56 4.78 14.21
C LEU A 72 36.12 5.32 15.53
N LYS A 73 35.95 6.63 15.77
CA LYS A 73 36.40 7.30 16.99
C LYS A 73 35.75 6.69 18.23
N VAL A 74 34.43 6.53 18.22
CA VAL A 74 33.70 5.96 19.35
C VAL A 74 34.09 4.50 19.56
N ALA A 75 34.15 3.68 18.50
CA ALA A 75 34.48 2.26 18.62
C ALA A 75 35.94 2.01 19.07
N ALA A 76 36.89 2.86 18.69
CA ALA A 76 38.29 2.72 19.14
C ALA A 76 38.54 3.25 20.56
N ALA A 77 37.72 4.20 21.03
CA ALA A 77 37.96 4.90 22.30
C ALA A 77 37.97 3.97 23.52
N GLY A 78 36.97 3.07 23.63
CA GLY A 78 36.86 2.14 24.75
C GLY A 78 38.05 1.17 24.83
N PRO A 79 38.35 0.40 23.77
CA PRO A 79 39.49 -0.51 23.74
C PRO A 79 40.82 0.15 24.08
N LEU A 80 41.07 1.37 23.59
CA LEU A 80 42.31 2.11 23.87
C LEU A 80 42.38 2.60 25.32
N ALA A 81 41.27 3.08 25.89
CA ALA A 81 41.22 3.53 27.28
C ALA A 81 41.41 2.35 28.25
N GLY A 82 40.68 1.24 28.03
CA GLY A 82 40.82 0.01 28.80
C GLY A 82 42.23 -0.58 28.71
N PHE A 83 42.82 -0.63 27.50
CA PHE A 83 44.19 -1.09 27.31
C PHE A 83 45.20 -0.22 28.06
N SER A 84 45.06 1.10 28.01
CA SER A 84 46.00 2.02 28.67
C SER A 84 46.04 1.81 30.19
N LEU A 85 44.87 1.73 30.85
CA LEU A 85 44.81 1.47 32.29
C LEU A 85 45.32 0.05 32.61
N GLY A 86 44.83 -0.96 31.89
CA GLY A 86 45.22 -2.35 32.11
C GLY A 86 46.72 -2.56 31.95
N PHE A 87 47.35 -1.93 30.96
CA PHE A 87 48.78 -2.02 30.70
C PHE A 87 49.61 -1.34 31.79
N VAL A 88 49.19 -0.18 32.28
CA VAL A 88 49.85 0.50 33.42
C VAL A 88 49.77 -0.38 34.68
N LEU A 89 48.60 -0.94 34.98
CA LEU A 89 48.43 -1.84 36.13
C LEU A 89 49.24 -3.13 35.99
N LEU A 90 49.35 -3.67 34.78
CA LEU A 90 50.18 -4.83 34.47
C LEU A 90 51.66 -4.55 34.77
N LEU A 91 52.19 -3.40 34.31
CA LEU A 91 53.57 -2.99 34.59
C LEU A 91 53.79 -2.74 36.08
N LEU A 92 52.86 -2.08 36.77
CA LEU A 92 52.93 -1.90 38.22
C LEU A 92 52.98 -3.25 38.96
N GLY A 93 52.28 -4.26 38.46
CA GLY A 93 52.33 -5.63 38.99
C GLY A 93 53.72 -6.28 38.90
N PHE A 94 54.55 -5.91 37.91
CA PHE A 94 55.94 -6.36 37.82
C PHE A 94 56.89 -5.59 38.75
N PHE A 95 56.62 -4.30 39.02
CA PHE A 95 57.51 -3.46 39.84
C PHE A 95 57.19 -3.51 41.33
N LEU A 96 55.94 -3.77 41.71
CA LEU A 96 55.52 -3.78 43.10
C LEU A 96 55.80 -5.15 43.74
N PRO A 97 56.48 -5.20 44.90
CA PRO A 97 56.62 -6.45 45.65
C PRO A 97 55.24 -6.95 46.13
N PRO A 98 55.07 -8.26 46.33
CA PRO A 98 53.83 -8.80 46.89
C PRO A 98 53.56 -8.25 48.28
N SER A 99 52.33 -7.82 48.53
CA SER A 99 51.93 -7.17 49.80
C SER A 99 51.95 -8.10 51.01
N ASP A 100 51.94 -9.41 50.79
CA ASP A 100 51.98 -10.48 51.78
C ASP A 100 53.38 -11.15 51.88
N GLY A 101 54.35 -10.69 51.10
CA GLY A 101 55.73 -11.21 51.07
C GLY A 101 55.90 -12.56 50.36
N ILE A 102 54.81 -13.27 50.01
CA ILE A 102 54.83 -14.58 49.34
C ILE A 102 54.34 -14.47 47.89
N GLY A 103 53.35 -13.59 47.62
CA GLY A 103 52.79 -13.39 46.29
C GLY A 103 52.16 -14.63 45.65
N VAL A 104 51.80 -14.51 44.38
CA VAL A 104 51.37 -15.67 43.59
C VAL A 104 52.60 -16.30 42.98
N VAL A 105 52.86 -17.56 43.35
CA VAL A 105 53.98 -18.34 42.81
C VAL A 105 53.55 -18.97 41.49
N VAL A 106 54.19 -18.57 40.40
CA VAL A 106 53.90 -19.06 39.05
C VAL A 106 55.18 -19.61 38.43
N ASP A 107 55.07 -20.72 37.70
CA ASP A 107 56.20 -21.25 36.94
C ASP A 107 56.56 -20.30 35.78
N ALA A 108 57.86 -20.15 35.50
CA ALA A 108 58.35 -19.34 34.40
C ALA A 108 57.77 -19.77 33.03
N SER A 109 57.35 -21.02 32.87
CA SER A 109 56.71 -21.56 31.66
C SER A 109 55.48 -20.77 31.21
N VAL A 110 54.69 -20.24 32.15
CA VAL A 110 53.44 -19.51 31.87
C VAL A 110 53.69 -18.23 31.06
N PHE A 111 54.87 -17.61 31.25
CA PHE A 111 55.25 -16.43 30.48
C PHE A 111 55.68 -16.74 29.05
N HIS A 112 56.11 -17.98 28.77
CA HIS A 112 56.48 -18.40 27.43
C HIS A 112 55.28 -18.66 26.52
N GLU A 113 54.08 -18.82 27.08
CA GLU A 113 52.83 -19.02 26.34
C GLU A 113 52.21 -17.72 25.82
N SER A 114 52.63 -16.55 26.34
CA SER A 114 52.10 -15.24 25.95
C SER A 114 53.18 -14.37 25.31
N PHE A 115 52.98 -13.96 24.06
CA PHE A 115 53.92 -13.07 23.38
C PHE A 115 54.06 -11.70 24.09
N LEU A 116 52.95 -11.13 24.56
CA LEU A 116 52.95 -9.80 25.20
C LEU A 116 53.54 -9.86 26.61
N ILE A 117 53.01 -10.73 27.48
CA ILE A 117 53.51 -10.81 28.86
C ILE A 117 54.91 -11.40 28.87
N GLY A 118 55.19 -12.43 28.07
CA GLY A 118 56.50 -13.03 27.95
C GLY A 118 57.55 -12.06 27.44
N GLY A 119 57.21 -11.20 26.47
CA GLY A 119 58.08 -10.13 26.00
C GLY A 119 58.42 -9.12 27.11
N ILE A 120 57.41 -8.66 27.84
CA ILE A 120 57.58 -7.71 28.96
C ILE A 120 58.34 -8.35 30.11
N ALA A 121 58.00 -9.58 30.48
CA ALA A 121 58.67 -10.34 31.52
C ALA A 121 60.14 -10.58 31.17
N LYS A 122 60.44 -10.95 29.91
CA LYS A 122 61.83 -11.09 29.44
C LYS A 122 62.61 -9.79 29.51
N LEU A 123 61.97 -8.66 29.22
CA LEU A 123 62.59 -7.34 29.28
C LEU A 123 62.83 -6.88 30.73
N LEU A 124 61.90 -7.15 31.65
CA LEU A 124 61.94 -6.66 33.02
C LEU A 124 62.64 -7.61 34.01
N LEU A 125 62.48 -8.93 33.85
CA LEU A 125 62.99 -9.97 34.74
C LEU A 125 64.27 -10.65 34.20
N GLY A 126 64.61 -10.45 32.93
CA GLY A 126 65.87 -10.93 32.33
C GLY A 126 66.07 -12.45 32.45
N ASP A 127 67.27 -12.86 32.91
CA ASP A 127 67.67 -14.27 33.08
C ASP A 127 66.93 -15.02 34.21
N ALA A 128 66.03 -14.35 34.94
CA ALA A 128 65.19 -14.98 35.96
C ALA A 128 64.06 -15.86 35.39
N LEU A 129 63.83 -15.82 34.07
CA LEU A 129 62.89 -16.67 33.32
C LEU A 129 63.53 -17.97 32.83
N LYS A 130 64.20 -18.72 33.71
CA LYS A 130 64.66 -20.07 33.39
C LYS A 130 63.53 -21.06 33.66
N GLU A 131 63.31 -22.00 32.74
CA GLU A 131 62.30 -23.06 32.91
C GLU A 131 62.50 -23.79 34.25
N GLY A 132 61.44 -23.90 35.04
CA GLY A 132 61.43 -24.60 36.33
C GLY A 132 61.80 -23.76 37.57
N THR A 133 62.04 -22.44 37.45
CA THR A 133 62.15 -21.57 38.62
C THR A 133 60.80 -20.93 38.98
N PRO A 134 60.25 -21.18 40.19
CA PRO A 134 59.03 -20.52 40.65
C PRO A 134 59.28 -19.04 40.91
N ILE A 135 58.50 -18.17 40.27
CA ILE A 135 58.59 -16.71 40.43
C ILE A 135 57.41 -16.25 41.29
N SER A 136 57.72 -15.53 42.37
CA SER A 136 56.72 -14.85 43.19
C SER A 136 56.34 -13.51 42.54
N LEU A 137 55.05 -13.34 42.24
CA LEU A 137 54.52 -12.19 41.53
C LEU A 137 53.45 -11.49 42.34
N ASN A 138 53.31 -10.18 42.13
CA ASN A 138 52.19 -9.44 42.70
C ASN A 138 50.87 -9.91 42.05
N PRO A 139 49.82 -10.26 42.83
CA PRO A 139 48.52 -10.65 42.30
C PRO A 139 47.91 -9.63 41.31
N LEU A 140 48.27 -8.34 41.44
CA LEU A 140 47.87 -7.28 40.52
C LEU A 140 48.21 -7.60 39.07
N LEU A 141 49.33 -8.27 38.82
CA LEU A 141 49.75 -8.67 37.47
C LEU A 141 48.69 -9.57 36.80
N LEU A 142 48.19 -10.58 37.52
CA LEU A 142 47.21 -11.52 36.99
C LEU A 142 45.85 -10.86 36.81
N TRP A 143 45.45 -9.98 37.73
CA TRP A 143 44.19 -9.25 37.64
C TRP A 143 44.19 -8.23 36.49
N ALA A 144 45.29 -7.51 36.30
CA ALA A 144 45.46 -6.59 35.18
C ALA A 144 45.48 -7.34 33.83
N TRP A 145 46.14 -8.50 33.78
CA TRP A 145 46.10 -9.36 32.59
C TRP A 145 44.69 -9.84 32.26
N ALA A 146 43.92 -10.29 33.26
CA ALA A 146 42.53 -10.70 33.03
C ALA A 146 41.68 -9.55 32.45
N GLY A 147 41.83 -8.33 32.99
CA GLY A 147 41.18 -7.14 32.44
C GLY A 147 41.60 -6.81 31.01
N LEU A 148 42.89 -6.93 30.69
CA LEU A 148 43.41 -6.74 29.32
C LEU A 148 42.90 -7.78 28.34
N VAL A 149 42.76 -9.04 28.76
CA VAL A 149 42.19 -10.10 27.94
C VAL A 149 40.73 -9.76 27.61
N ILE A 150 39.91 -9.44 28.62
CA ILE A 150 38.50 -9.07 28.41
C ILE A 150 38.39 -7.87 27.46
N ASN A 151 39.24 -6.86 27.63
CA ASN A 151 39.30 -5.71 26.72
C ASN A 151 39.66 -6.09 25.28
N ALA A 152 40.59 -7.05 25.09
CA ALA A 152 41.01 -7.52 23.78
C ALA A 152 39.91 -8.30 23.03
N ILE A 153 39.07 -9.03 23.76
CA ILE A 153 37.93 -9.77 23.19
C ILE A 153 36.93 -8.83 22.52
N ASN A 154 36.64 -7.67 23.12
CA ASN A 154 35.77 -6.65 22.50
C ASN A 154 36.35 -6.09 21.19
N SER A 155 37.66 -6.26 20.95
CA SER A 155 38.34 -5.85 19.72
C SER A 155 38.28 -6.88 18.59
N ILE A 156 37.65 -8.05 18.80
CA ILE A 156 37.46 -9.06 17.75
C ILE A 156 36.60 -8.47 16.63
N PRO A 157 37.00 -8.60 15.35
CA PRO A 157 36.28 -8.00 14.22
C PRO A 157 35.05 -8.84 13.85
N ALA A 158 34.02 -8.76 14.70
CA ALA A 158 32.80 -9.52 14.58
C ALA A 158 31.58 -8.74 15.13
N GLY A 159 30.57 -8.55 14.28
CA GLY A 159 29.25 -8.09 14.72
C GLY A 159 29.21 -6.67 15.31
N GLU A 160 28.46 -6.50 16.40
CA GLU A 160 28.32 -5.24 17.13
C GLU A 160 29.47 -4.94 18.11
N LEU A 161 30.45 -5.84 18.26
CA LEU A 161 31.65 -5.60 19.06
C LEU A 161 32.44 -4.40 18.52
N ASP A 162 33.31 -3.82 19.32
CA ASP A 162 34.13 -2.66 18.93
C ASP A 162 34.97 -2.98 17.69
N GLY A 163 35.57 -4.17 17.63
CA GLY A 163 36.29 -4.62 16.44
C GLY A 163 35.41 -4.73 15.19
N GLY A 164 34.15 -5.13 15.35
CA GLY A 164 33.17 -5.19 14.27
C GLY A 164 32.77 -3.80 13.77
N ARG A 165 32.55 -2.85 14.69
CA ARG A 165 32.27 -1.43 14.38
C ARG A 165 33.47 -0.74 13.74
N ILE A 166 34.69 -1.00 14.21
CA ILE A 166 35.94 -0.55 13.60
C ILE A 166 36.04 -1.09 12.17
N SER A 167 35.79 -2.39 11.98
CA SER A 167 35.84 -3.01 10.65
C SER A 167 34.81 -2.42 9.70
N PHE A 168 33.60 -2.13 10.19
CA PHE A 168 32.57 -1.45 9.43
C PHE A 168 32.95 -0.02 9.06
N ALA A 169 33.51 0.74 10.00
CA ALA A 169 33.92 2.12 9.75
C ALA A 169 35.08 2.23 8.73
N ILE A 170 36.05 1.31 8.76
CA ILE A 170 37.22 1.33 7.88
C ILE A 170 36.92 0.78 6.49
N TRP A 171 36.30 -0.41 6.40
CA TRP A 171 36.15 -1.13 5.13
C TRP A 171 34.73 -1.12 4.55
N GLY A 172 33.76 -0.54 5.27
CA GLY A 172 32.36 -0.47 4.86
C GLY A 172 31.60 -1.80 5.01
N ARG A 173 30.28 -1.75 4.79
CA ARG A 173 29.35 -2.85 5.13
C ARG A 173 29.72 -4.20 4.53
N LYS A 174 29.93 -4.25 3.21
CA LYS A 174 30.18 -5.51 2.49
C LYS A 174 31.45 -6.21 2.95
N ALA A 175 32.52 -5.46 3.20
CA ALA A 175 33.79 -6.02 3.67
C ALA A 175 33.70 -6.43 5.13
N ALA A 176 33.08 -5.61 5.99
CA ALA A 176 32.92 -5.91 7.41
C ALA A 176 32.08 -7.17 7.66
N THR A 177 31.03 -7.41 6.87
CA THR A 177 30.25 -8.66 6.95
C THR A 177 31.10 -9.89 6.57
N ARG A 178 31.96 -9.77 5.55
CA ARG A 178 32.88 -10.85 5.17
C ARG A 178 33.94 -11.11 6.24
N ILE A 179 34.52 -10.05 6.80
CA ILE A 179 35.49 -10.14 7.90
C ILE A 179 34.83 -10.80 9.11
N THR A 180 33.62 -10.37 9.48
CA THR A 180 32.85 -10.98 10.57
C THR A 180 32.62 -12.47 10.32
N GLY A 181 32.21 -12.86 9.10
CA GLY A 181 32.04 -14.27 8.74
C GLY A 181 33.34 -15.08 8.84
N ALA A 182 34.47 -14.52 8.38
CA ALA A 182 35.78 -15.15 8.49
C ALA A 182 36.24 -15.30 9.95
N SER A 183 36.04 -14.27 10.79
CA SER A 183 36.35 -14.30 12.22
C SER A 183 35.58 -15.41 12.94
N ILE A 184 34.28 -15.53 12.69
CA ILE A 184 33.45 -16.59 13.29
C ILE A 184 33.91 -17.96 12.81
N ALA A 185 34.22 -18.13 11.52
CA ALA A 185 34.68 -19.39 10.97
C ALA A 185 36.02 -19.83 11.59
N LEU A 186 36.97 -18.90 11.75
CA LEU A 186 38.26 -19.17 12.40
C LEU A 186 38.09 -19.53 13.88
N LEU A 187 37.23 -18.81 14.60
CA LEU A 187 36.91 -19.13 15.99
C LEU A 187 36.21 -20.49 16.10
N GLY A 188 35.33 -20.82 15.15
CA GLY A 188 34.65 -22.12 15.04
C GLY A 188 35.58 -23.29 14.68
N LEU A 189 36.68 -23.04 13.98
CA LEU A 189 37.74 -24.04 13.77
C LEU A 189 38.60 -24.20 15.04
N SER A 190 38.88 -23.10 15.75
CA SER A 190 39.64 -23.11 17.01
C SER A 190 38.91 -23.85 18.13
N SER A 191 37.57 -23.84 18.13
CA SER A 191 36.75 -24.59 19.10
C SER A 191 36.92 -26.11 19.03
N LEU A 192 37.46 -26.65 17.93
CA LEU A 192 37.78 -28.07 17.80
C LEU A 192 38.99 -28.49 18.64
N VAL A 193 39.81 -27.54 19.09
CA VAL A 193 41.09 -27.78 19.79
C VAL A 193 41.09 -27.14 21.19
N SER A 194 40.15 -26.24 21.48
CA SER A 194 40.06 -25.53 22.75
C SER A 194 38.61 -25.35 23.20
N ASP A 195 38.27 -25.93 24.36
CA ASP A 195 36.96 -25.73 25.00
C ASP A 195 36.68 -24.25 25.27
N VAL A 196 37.73 -23.46 25.54
CA VAL A 196 37.62 -22.01 25.73
C VAL A 196 37.14 -21.33 24.44
N ALA A 197 37.69 -21.71 23.28
CA ALA A 197 37.28 -21.17 21.98
C ALA A 197 35.83 -21.53 21.64
N PHE A 198 35.32 -22.70 22.07
CA PHE A 198 33.91 -23.06 21.92
C PHE A 198 32.96 -22.09 22.63
N TYR A 199 33.24 -21.76 23.90
CA TYR A 199 32.44 -20.79 24.65
C TYR A 199 32.47 -19.40 23.98
N TRP A 200 33.60 -19.00 23.39
CA TRP A 200 33.72 -17.73 22.67
C TRP A 200 32.87 -17.67 21.39
N VAL A 201 32.82 -18.76 20.62
CA VAL A 201 31.99 -18.84 19.40
C VAL A 201 30.52 -18.72 19.73
N VAL A 202 30.06 -19.46 20.74
CA VAL A 202 28.67 -19.43 21.20
C VAL A 202 28.30 -18.01 21.65
N LEU A 203 29.18 -17.35 22.41
CA LEU A 203 28.97 -15.99 22.89
C LEU A 203 28.85 -14.99 21.73
N ILE A 204 29.83 -14.96 20.81
CA ILE A 204 29.84 -14.03 19.67
C ILE A 204 28.62 -14.25 18.77
N PHE A 205 28.19 -15.50 18.59
CA PHE A 205 26.99 -15.83 17.83
C PHE A 205 25.72 -15.23 18.45
N PHE A 206 25.56 -15.29 19.77
CA PHE A 206 24.40 -14.70 20.47
C PHE A 206 24.47 -13.18 20.60
N LEU A 207 25.68 -12.59 20.67
CA LEU A 207 25.90 -11.14 20.74
C LEU A 207 25.77 -10.45 19.37
N GLN A 208 25.77 -11.20 18.26
CA GLN A 208 25.47 -10.71 16.92
C GLN A 208 23.96 -10.51 16.68
N ARG A 209 23.33 -9.59 17.41
CA ARG A 209 21.93 -9.21 17.13
C ARG A 209 21.86 -8.00 16.21
N GLY A 210 21.65 -8.27 14.92
CA GLY A 210 21.18 -7.31 13.92
C GLY A 210 22.28 -6.63 13.10
N PRO A 211 21.96 -6.18 11.87
CA PRO A 211 22.88 -5.37 11.07
C PRO A 211 23.09 -4.01 11.74
N ILE A 212 24.35 -3.55 11.81
CA ILE A 212 24.69 -2.18 12.24
C ILE A 212 23.85 -1.19 11.43
N ALA A 213 23.11 -0.31 12.11
CA ALA A 213 22.24 0.69 11.50
C ALA A 213 22.99 1.48 10.39
N PRO A 214 22.31 1.84 9.27
CA PRO A 214 22.95 2.63 8.23
C PRO A 214 23.45 3.96 8.81
N LEU A 215 24.65 4.35 8.38
CA LEU A 215 25.19 5.67 8.68
C LEU A 215 24.40 6.72 7.92
N TYR A 216 24.37 7.95 8.43
CA TYR A 216 23.71 9.06 7.72
C TYR A 216 24.25 9.22 6.29
N GLU A 217 25.55 9.08 6.07
CA GLU A 217 26.18 9.13 4.73
C GLU A 217 25.73 8.00 3.77
N GLU A 218 25.17 6.91 4.30
CA GLU A 218 24.58 5.82 3.50
C GLU A 218 23.07 6.01 3.28
N ILE A 219 22.46 6.98 3.96
CA ILE A 219 21.08 7.42 3.79
C ILE A 219 21.11 8.53 2.74
N THR A 220 20.52 8.27 1.57
CA THR A 220 20.48 9.27 0.51
C THR A 220 19.40 10.29 0.85
N ASP A 221 19.79 11.52 1.18
CA ASP A 221 18.84 12.62 1.28
C ASP A 221 18.20 12.88 -0.10
N PRO A 222 16.88 13.14 -0.14
CA PRO A 222 16.16 13.30 -1.40
C PRO A 222 16.61 14.52 -2.24
N ASP A 223 17.27 15.50 -1.63
CA ASP A 223 17.65 16.77 -2.28
C ASP A 223 19.04 16.77 -2.96
N ASP A 224 19.92 15.83 -2.65
CA ASP A 224 21.36 15.97 -2.96
C ASP A 224 21.80 15.41 -4.35
N LYS A 225 20.86 15.28 -5.29
CA LYS A 225 21.16 14.82 -6.67
C LYS A 225 21.63 15.90 -7.64
N GLU A 226 21.81 17.14 -7.21
CA GLU A 226 22.22 18.23 -8.13
C GLU A 226 23.70 18.61 -8.14
N HIS A 227 24.57 18.07 -7.29
CA HIS A 227 26.00 18.44 -7.33
C HIS A 227 26.95 17.25 -7.48
N THR A 228 27.19 16.86 -8.75
CA THR A 228 28.44 16.19 -9.12
C THR A 228 29.49 17.23 -9.54
N PRO A 229 30.70 17.26 -8.97
CA PRO A 229 31.74 18.18 -9.40
C PRO A 229 32.37 17.65 -10.70
N ARG A 230 32.00 18.24 -11.84
CA ARG A 230 32.69 18.01 -13.11
C ARG A 230 33.98 18.83 -13.18
N ALA A 231 35.10 18.17 -13.52
CA ALA A 231 36.38 18.80 -13.85
C ALA A 231 36.25 19.75 -15.07
N PRO A 232 37.04 20.82 -15.17
CA PRO A 232 36.90 21.81 -16.24
C PRO A 232 37.60 21.32 -17.53
N PRO A 233 36.96 21.43 -18.72
CA PRO A 233 37.66 21.20 -19.97
C PRO A 233 38.27 22.49 -20.54
N GLU A 234 39.33 22.26 -21.31
CA GLU A 234 40.25 23.21 -21.92
C GLU A 234 39.62 24.17 -22.95
N LYS A 235 40.29 25.32 -23.08
CA LYS A 235 40.09 26.33 -24.11
C LYS A 235 40.41 25.77 -25.51
N GLN A 236 39.48 25.92 -26.46
CA GLN A 236 39.84 26.19 -27.86
C GLN A 236 38.91 27.23 -28.48
N SER A 237 39.55 28.17 -29.16
CA SER A 237 39.05 29.41 -29.75
C SER A 237 38.61 29.23 -31.20
N GLY A 238 37.55 29.94 -31.63
CA GLY A 238 37.21 30.09 -33.04
C GLY A 238 36.02 31.02 -33.31
N TYR A 239 36.31 32.32 -33.44
CA TYR A 239 35.63 33.41 -34.19
C TYR A 239 34.39 33.04 -35.08
N ARG A 240 33.26 33.78 -35.18
CA ARG A 240 33.01 35.23 -35.38
C ARG A 240 31.58 35.66 -34.96
N ARG A 241 31.49 36.89 -34.42
CA ARG A 241 30.31 37.78 -34.14
C ARG A 241 29.60 38.22 -35.46
N ARG A 242 28.34 38.67 -35.59
CA ARG A 242 27.30 39.43 -34.81
C ARG A 242 26.04 39.56 -35.75
N PRO A 243 24.90 40.23 -35.42
CA PRO A 243 24.30 40.58 -34.13
C PRO A 243 22.81 40.16 -34.00
N ALA A 244 22.30 40.18 -32.77
CA ALA A 244 20.87 40.09 -32.44
C ALA A 244 20.20 41.48 -32.48
N LEU A 245 18.92 41.51 -32.85
CA LEU A 245 17.98 42.60 -32.58
C LEU A 245 16.71 42.01 -31.89
N PRO A 246 16.06 42.75 -30.98
CA PRO A 246 15.01 42.26 -30.09
C PRO A 246 13.61 42.55 -30.64
N VAL A 247 12.60 41.74 -30.29
CA VAL A 247 11.19 42.19 -30.34
C VAL A 247 10.42 41.68 -29.13
N SER A 248 9.65 42.61 -28.58
CA SER A 248 9.01 42.71 -27.28
C SER A 248 7.70 41.95 -27.11
N LEU A 249 7.42 41.61 -25.85
CA LEU A 249 6.06 41.44 -25.29
C LEU A 249 5.17 42.64 -25.64
N SER A 250 3.90 42.39 -25.91
CA SER A 250 2.84 43.40 -25.90
C SER A 250 1.63 42.90 -25.11
N ILE A 251 1.24 43.70 -24.12
CA ILE A 251 0.05 43.61 -23.28
C ILE A 251 -0.90 44.72 -23.75
N MET A 252 -2.17 44.36 -24.07
CA MET A 252 -3.47 45.10 -24.01
C MET A 252 -3.57 46.54 -24.57
N PRO A 253 -4.71 46.94 -25.20
CA PRO A 253 -5.87 47.41 -24.43
C PRO A 253 -7.27 47.20 -25.05
N ALA A 254 -8.27 47.43 -24.20
CA ALA A 254 -9.70 47.52 -24.46
C ALA A 254 -10.11 48.72 -25.35
N LEU A 255 -11.25 48.58 -26.03
CA LEU A 255 -12.01 49.68 -26.63
C LEU A 255 -13.51 49.52 -26.35
N CYS A 256 -14.15 50.66 -26.11
CA CYS A 256 -15.50 50.88 -25.61
C CYS A 256 -16.33 51.70 -26.63
N PHE A 257 -17.62 51.94 -26.28
CA PHE A 257 -18.67 52.80 -26.87
C PHE A 257 -19.64 52.13 -27.86
N SER A 258 -20.97 52.34 -27.81
CA SER A 258 -21.75 53.49 -27.29
C SER A 258 -23.18 53.14 -26.85
N GLN A 259 -23.73 53.92 -25.91
CA GLN A 259 -25.17 54.08 -25.65
C GLN A 259 -25.70 55.37 -26.32
N ARG A 260 -26.91 55.33 -26.91
CA ARG A 260 -27.80 56.49 -27.04
C ARG A 260 -29.26 56.11 -26.81
N LEU A 261 -29.91 56.91 -25.98
CA LEU A 261 -31.32 56.92 -25.60
C LEU A 261 -32.24 57.48 -26.71
N VAL A 262 -33.45 56.91 -26.85
CA VAL A 262 -34.68 57.62 -27.30
C VAL A 262 -35.89 57.04 -26.53
N GLN A 263 -36.84 57.91 -26.18
CA GLN A 263 -37.94 57.77 -25.19
C GLN A 263 -39.31 57.33 -25.81
N PRO A 264 -40.38 57.11 -25.00
CA PRO A 264 -41.51 56.20 -25.28
C PRO A 264 -42.83 56.87 -25.72
N SER A 265 -43.76 56.10 -26.30
CA SER A 265 -45.21 56.27 -26.07
C SER A 265 -46.11 55.14 -26.63
N GLN A 266 -46.96 54.63 -25.73
CA GLN A 266 -48.41 54.37 -25.85
C GLN A 266 -49.06 53.32 -26.80
N ARG A 267 -49.80 52.41 -26.12
CA ARG A 267 -51.20 51.94 -26.32
C ARG A 267 -51.48 50.51 -26.84
N LEU A 268 -52.02 49.71 -25.90
CA LEU A 268 -53.29 48.94 -25.90
C LEU A 268 -53.63 48.00 -27.07
N SER A 269 -53.83 46.71 -26.77
CA SER A 269 -55.15 46.01 -26.66
C SER A 269 -54.98 44.47 -26.75
N ARG A 270 -55.35 43.74 -25.68
CA ARG A 270 -56.57 42.92 -25.45
C ARG A 270 -56.61 41.54 -26.11
N VAL A 271 -56.64 40.53 -25.24
CA VAL A 271 -57.08 39.12 -25.37
C VAL A 271 -58.47 39.00 -26.06
N PRO A 272 -58.87 37.83 -26.60
CA PRO A 272 -59.58 36.87 -25.74
C PRO A 272 -59.30 35.36 -26.01
N VAL A 273 -59.61 34.58 -24.97
CA VAL A 273 -59.73 33.13 -24.88
C VAL A 273 -61.14 32.69 -25.27
N ILE A 274 -61.29 31.65 -26.11
CA ILE A 274 -62.44 30.71 -26.25
C ILE A 274 -61.82 29.43 -26.87
N GLY A 275 -62.06 28.16 -26.51
CA GLY A 275 -63.13 27.47 -25.82
C GLY A 275 -63.68 26.33 -26.71
N ILE A 276 -63.33 25.07 -26.37
CA ILE A 276 -64.08 23.79 -26.56
C ILE A 276 -64.51 23.38 -28.00
N SER A 277 -64.07 22.19 -28.48
CA SER A 277 -64.93 20.98 -28.62
C SER A 277 -64.29 19.83 -29.41
N SER A 278 -64.65 18.62 -28.99
CA SER A 278 -64.41 17.31 -29.59
C SER A 278 -65.13 17.09 -30.93
N ARG A 279 -64.52 16.32 -31.85
CA ARG A 279 -65.15 15.15 -32.51
C ARG A 279 -64.23 14.45 -33.52
N ASN A 280 -64.37 13.12 -33.55
CA ASN A 280 -63.77 12.13 -34.45
C ASN A 280 -63.98 12.44 -35.95
N SER A 281 -63.02 12.05 -36.79
CA SER A 281 -63.31 11.20 -37.96
C SER A 281 -62.03 10.67 -38.62
N SER A 282 -62.13 9.40 -38.99
CA SER A 282 -61.23 8.56 -39.78
C SER A 282 -61.15 8.97 -41.25
N SER A 283 -59.97 8.90 -41.88
CA SER A 283 -59.84 8.44 -43.28
C SER A 283 -58.41 8.01 -43.62
N LEU A 284 -58.35 6.98 -44.47
CA LEU A 284 -57.18 6.22 -44.91
C LEU A 284 -56.38 6.93 -46.02
N ALA A 285 -55.07 6.62 -46.00
CA ALA A 285 -54.16 6.40 -47.14
C ALA A 285 -53.79 7.56 -48.09
N CYS A 286 -52.50 7.92 -48.08
CA CYS A 286 -51.67 7.87 -49.29
C CYS A 286 -50.17 7.85 -48.92
N VAL A 287 -49.44 6.84 -49.43
CA VAL A 287 -47.99 6.66 -49.29
C VAL A 287 -47.28 7.36 -50.46
N PRO A 288 -46.20 8.12 -50.26
CA PRO A 288 -45.19 8.32 -51.29
C PRO A 288 -44.01 7.39 -51.06
N ARG A 289 -43.73 6.55 -52.07
CA ARG A 289 -42.54 5.69 -52.17
C ARG A 289 -41.26 6.52 -52.05
N THR A 290 -40.39 6.07 -51.15
CA THR A 290 -39.04 6.57 -50.90
C THR A 290 -38.11 6.20 -52.06
N ILE A 291 -37.40 7.17 -52.62
CA ILE A 291 -36.13 6.96 -53.33
C ILE A 291 -35.04 7.46 -52.39
N CYS A 292 -34.47 6.57 -51.58
CA CYS A 292 -33.24 6.79 -50.82
C CYS A 292 -32.52 5.45 -50.67
N CYS A 293 -31.69 5.06 -51.64
CA CYS A 293 -30.93 3.80 -51.56
C CYS A 293 -29.45 3.88 -52.02
N ALA A 294 -28.88 5.08 -52.17
CA ALA A 294 -27.48 5.20 -52.61
C ALA A 294 -26.49 5.59 -51.49
N LEU A 295 -26.93 6.33 -50.46
CA LEU A 295 -26.05 6.89 -49.43
C LEU A 295 -25.81 5.95 -48.22
N SER A 296 -26.70 5.00 -47.92
CA SER A 296 -26.52 4.04 -46.82
C SER A 296 -25.55 2.90 -47.16
N ASN A 297 -25.50 2.47 -48.42
CA ASN A 297 -24.63 1.37 -48.84
C ASN A 297 -23.14 1.77 -48.87
N GLN A 298 -22.80 3.01 -49.18
CA GLN A 298 -21.40 3.47 -49.18
C GLN A 298 -20.80 3.53 -47.77
N SER A 299 -21.55 3.95 -46.74
CA SER A 299 -21.01 3.99 -45.38
C SER A 299 -20.80 2.57 -44.81
N LEU A 300 -21.71 1.64 -45.07
CA LEU A 300 -21.61 0.24 -44.63
C LEU A 300 -20.46 -0.50 -45.34
N VAL A 301 -20.25 -0.29 -46.65
CA VAL A 301 -19.12 -0.87 -47.40
C VAL A 301 -17.78 -0.30 -46.91
N THR A 302 -17.74 0.97 -46.52
CA THR A 302 -16.54 1.61 -45.95
C THR A 302 -16.24 1.11 -44.52
N GLU A 303 -17.26 0.87 -43.70
CA GLU A 303 -17.10 0.28 -42.36
C GLU A 303 -16.65 -1.19 -42.42
N SER A 304 -17.22 -1.97 -43.35
CA SER A 304 -16.82 -3.37 -43.55
C SER A 304 -15.35 -3.49 -44.01
N SER A 305 -14.92 -2.66 -44.96
CA SER A 305 -13.52 -2.65 -45.41
C SER A 305 -12.54 -2.23 -44.33
N LYS A 306 -12.89 -1.23 -43.50
CA LYS A 306 -12.11 -0.85 -42.30
C LYS A 306 -11.99 -2.00 -41.30
N PHE A 307 -13.08 -2.72 -41.04
CA PHE A 307 -13.06 -3.88 -40.14
C PHE A 307 -12.16 -5.00 -40.67
N VAL A 308 -12.27 -5.32 -41.97
CA VAL A 308 -11.41 -6.33 -42.61
C VAL A 308 -9.94 -5.91 -42.54
N GLU A 309 -9.61 -4.63 -42.72
CA GLU A 309 -8.23 -4.17 -42.57
C GLU A 309 -7.72 -4.28 -41.13
N ALA A 310 -8.53 -3.85 -40.16
CA ALA A 310 -8.22 -4.00 -38.73
C ALA A 310 -8.03 -5.48 -38.33
N SER A 311 -8.82 -6.39 -38.93
CA SER A 311 -8.73 -7.83 -38.67
C SER A 311 -7.42 -8.48 -39.08
N LYS A 312 -6.64 -7.85 -39.98
CA LYS A 312 -5.32 -8.35 -40.39
C LYS A 312 -4.24 -8.05 -39.36
N ASN A 313 -4.44 -7.02 -38.54
CA ASN A 313 -3.46 -6.52 -37.60
C ASN A 313 -3.72 -7.00 -36.16
N GLY A 314 -4.84 -7.68 -35.90
CA GLY A 314 -5.19 -8.20 -34.58
C GLY A 314 -6.46 -9.05 -34.56
N ASN A 315 -6.68 -9.77 -33.46
CA ASN A 315 -7.76 -10.76 -33.31
C ASN A 315 -8.95 -10.26 -32.47
N LEU A 316 -8.86 -9.07 -31.90
CA LEU A 316 -9.95 -8.38 -31.21
C LEU A 316 -10.17 -7.03 -31.89
N VAL A 317 -11.33 -6.86 -32.52
CA VAL A 317 -11.63 -5.65 -33.30
C VAL A 317 -12.86 -4.96 -32.69
N PRO A 318 -12.75 -3.70 -32.26
CA PRO A 318 -13.90 -2.98 -31.71
C PRO A 318 -14.80 -2.47 -32.82
N LEU A 319 -16.11 -2.63 -32.62
CA LEU A 319 -17.17 -1.92 -33.34
C LEU A 319 -17.83 -0.96 -32.36
N TYR A 320 -18.17 0.25 -32.82
CA TYR A 320 -18.81 1.22 -31.94
C TYR A 320 -19.81 2.11 -32.66
N LYS A 321 -20.74 2.67 -31.89
CA LYS A 321 -21.63 3.73 -32.31
C LYS A 321 -21.54 4.88 -31.32
N CYS A 322 -21.20 6.07 -31.81
CA CYS A 322 -21.26 7.29 -31.02
C CYS A 322 -22.65 7.93 -31.15
N ILE A 323 -23.26 8.27 -30.00
CA ILE A 323 -24.59 8.89 -29.88
C ILE A 323 -24.52 10.10 -28.94
N PHE A 324 -25.56 10.94 -28.93
CA PHE A 324 -25.66 12.08 -28.01
C PHE A 324 -26.01 11.64 -26.59
N SER A 325 -25.44 12.30 -25.59
CA SER A 325 -25.71 12.02 -24.17
C SER A 325 -26.96 12.73 -23.62
N ASP A 326 -27.64 13.57 -24.40
CA ASP A 326 -28.63 14.54 -23.91
C ASP A 326 -29.84 13.90 -23.20
N GLN A 327 -30.26 12.72 -23.66
CA GLN A 327 -31.43 12.01 -23.14
C GLN A 327 -31.06 10.78 -22.30
N LEU A 328 -29.78 10.41 -22.27
CA LEU A 328 -29.29 9.19 -21.64
C LEU A 328 -28.32 9.56 -20.52
N THR A 329 -28.64 9.13 -19.31
CA THR A 329 -27.72 9.23 -18.17
C THR A 329 -27.11 7.86 -17.88
N PRO A 330 -25.92 7.78 -17.24
CA PRO A 330 -25.33 6.49 -16.85
C PRO A 330 -26.28 5.61 -16.02
N VAL A 331 -27.03 6.23 -15.10
CA VAL A 331 -28.04 5.56 -14.26
C VAL A 331 -29.17 4.97 -15.10
N LEU A 332 -29.65 5.71 -16.09
CA LEU A 332 -30.71 5.24 -16.98
C LEU A 332 -30.20 4.12 -17.91
N ALA A 333 -29.01 4.29 -18.49
CA ALA A 333 -28.40 3.27 -19.34
C ALA A 333 -28.19 1.95 -18.59
N TYR A 334 -27.70 2.00 -17.35
CA TYR A 334 -27.61 0.80 -16.50
C TYR A 334 -28.95 0.07 -16.40
N ARG A 335 -30.04 0.81 -16.25
CA ARG A 335 -31.38 0.25 -16.08
C ARG A 335 -32.03 -0.22 -17.39
N CYS A 336 -31.60 0.32 -18.53
CA CYS A 336 -31.92 -0.27 -19.83
C CYS A 336 -31.25 -1.64 -20.03
N LEU A 337 -30.09 -1.86 -19.39
CA LEU A 337 -29.29 -3.06 -19.53
C LEU A 337 -29.59 -4.13 -18.47
N VAL A 338 -30.05 -3.73 -17.28
CA VAL A 338 -30.30 -4.62 -16.14
C VAL A 338 -31.65 -4.32 -15.52
N LYS A 339 -32.53 -5.32 -15.54
CA LYS A 339 -33.89 -5.22 -14.99
C LYS A 339 -33.88 -4.99 -13.48
N GLU A 340 -34.96 -4.40 -12.98
CA GLU A 340 -35.10 -4.11 -11.55
C GLU A 340 -35.33 -5.36 -10.69
N ASP A 341 -35.63 -6.53 -11.22
CA ASP A 341 -35.74 -7.77 -10.46
C ASP A 341 -34.47 -8.63 -10.53
N ASP A 342 -33.60 -8.37 -11.52
CA ASP A 342 -32.41 -9.17 -11.77
C ASP A 342 -31.23 -8.73 -10.89
N ARG A 343 -31.16 -9.29 -9.68
CA ARG A 343 -30.12 -8.98 -8.68
C ARG A 343 -28.87 -9.85 -8.77
N GLU A 344 -28.90 -10.87 -9.62
CA GLU A 344 -27.79 -11.83 -9.82
C GLU A 344 -27.14 -11.70 -11.20
N ALA A 345 -27.71 -10.89 -12.11
CA ALA A 345 -27.05 -10.52 -13.35
C ALA A 345 -25.75 -9.75 -13.07
N PRO A 346 -24.58 -10.28 -13.45
CA PRO A 346 -23.33 -9.56 -13.27
C PRO A 346 -23.28 -8.32 -14.17
N SER A 347 -22.97 -7.18 -13.56
CA SER A 347 -23.04 -5.88 -14.22
C SER A 347 -22.36 -4.82 -13.38
N PHE A 348 -22.00 -3.71 -14.01
CA PHE A 348 -21.34 -2.60 -13.32
C PHE A 348 -21.76 -1.24 -13.87
N LEU A 349 -21.68 -0.25 -12.99
CA LEU A 349 -21.73 1.17 -13.30
C LEU A 349 -20.61 1.85 -12.52
N PHE A 350 -19.61 2.35 -13.25
CA PHE A 350 -18.49 3.11 -12.72
C PHE A 350 -18.65 4.58 -13.08
N GLU A 351 -18.57 5.43 -12.06
CA GLU A 351 -18.53 6.88 -12.19
C GLU A 351 -17.35 7.43 -11.39
N SER A 352 -16.87 8.61 -11.77
CA SER A 352 -15.81 9.32 -11.08
C SER A 352 -16.22 10.76 -10.77
N VAL A 353 -15.63 11.34 -9.73
CA VAL A 353 -15.79 12.74 -9.36
C VAL A 353 -14.41 13.33 -9.07
N GLU A 354 -14.10 14.44 -9.74
CA GLU A 354 -12.86 15.19 -9.62
C GLU A 354 -13.16 16.60 -9.09
N GLN A 355 -12.56 17.00 -7.96
CA GLN A 355 -12.59 18.37 -7.42
C GLN A 355 -14.00 19.04 -7.41
N ASN A 356 -15.04 18.29 -7.01
CA ASN A 356 -16.46 18.70 -6.98
C ASN A 356 -17.17 18.80 -8.35
N SER A 357 -16.56 18.27 -9.41
CA SER A 357 -17.17 18.10 -10.73
C SER A 357 -17.21 16.62 -11.10
N GLN A 358 -18.19 16.21 -11.90
CA GLN A 358 -18.23 14.86 -12.43
C GLN A 358 -16.97 14.60 -13.26
N GLY A 359 -16.28 13.51 -12.99
CA GLY A 359 -15.13 13.06 -13.78
C GLY A 359 -15.54 12.86 -15.24
N ARG A 360 -14.57 12.91 -16.16
CA ARG A 360 -14.88 12.95 -17.61
C ARG A 360 -15.70 11.75 -18.07
N PHE A 361 -15.42 10.55 -17.53
CA PHE A 361 -16.02 9.31 -18.01
C PHE A 361 -16.90 8.61 -16.98
N SER A 362 -17.97 7.99 -17.48
CA SER A 362 -18.70 6.93 -16.77
C SER A 362 -18.83 5.72 -17.66
N VAL A 363 -18.74 4.52 -17.09
CA VAL A 363 -18.79 3.28 -17.88
C VAL A 363 -19.84 2.33 -17.31
N VAL A 364 -20.59 1.72 -18.21
CA VAL A 364 -21.67 0.78 -17.90
C VAL A 364 -21.46 -0.50 -18.69
N GLY A 365 -21.63 -1.64 -18.04
CA GLY A 365 -21.65 -2.94 -18.69
C GLY A 365 -22.57 -3.92 -17.96
N SER A 366 -23.12 -4.87 -18.70
CA SER A 366 -23.93 -5.95 -18.15
C SER A 366 -23.74 -7.21 -18.98
N GLN A 367 -24.16 -8.36 -18.43
CA GLN A 367 -24.19 -9.64 -19.15
C GLN A 367 -22.81 -9.99 -19.75
N PRO A 368 -21.80 -10.26 -18.90
CA PRO A 368 -20.48 -10.61 -19.40
C PRO A 368 -20.55 -11.86 -20.29
N THR A 369 -19.68 -11.95 -21.28
CA THR A 369 -19.58 -13.13 -22.15
C THR A 369 -18.95 -14.32 -21.43
N MET A 370 -18.15 -14.05 -20.39
CA MET A 370 -17.57 -15.07 -19.52
C MET A 370 -17.48 -14.57 -18.08
N GLU A 371 -17.61 -15.45 -17.11
CA GLU A 371 -17.36 -15.17 -15.70
C GLU A 371 -16.29 -16.10 -15.12
N ILE A 372 -15.49 -15.59 -14.20
CA ILE A 372 -14.54 -16.34 -13.38
C ILE A 372 -14.89 -16.07 -11.92
N VAL A 373 -15.26 -17.13 -11.21
CA VAL A 373 -15.62 -17.06 -9.79
C VAL A 373 -14.68 -17.97 -9.01
N ALA A 374 -13.90 -17.40 -8.11
CA ALA A 374 -12.96 -18.16 -7.30
C ALA A 374 -13.40 -18.17 -5.84
N LYS A 375 -13.39 -19.36 -5.25
CA LYS A 375 -13.51 -19.54 -3.81
C LYS A 375 -12.44 -20.52 -3.35
N GLU A 376 -11.50 -20.00 -2.57
CA GLU A 376 -10.26 -20.67 -2.25
C GLU A 376 -9.61 -21.20 -3.55
N ASN A 377 -9.15 -22.44 -3.56
CA ASN A 377 -8.50 -22.99 -4.76
C ASN A 377 -9.47 -23.49 -5.84
N LYS A 378 -10.79 -23.40 -5.61
CA LYS A 378 -11.80 -23.81 -6.60
C LYS A 378 -12.21 -22.62 -7.45
N VAL A 379 -12.02 -22.73 -8.76
CA VAL A 379 -12.40 -21.71 -9.74
C VAL A 379 -13.47 -22.25 -10.67
N THR A 380 -14.60 -21.57 -10.74
CA THR A 380 -15.67 -21.85 -11.68
C THR A 380 -15.60 -20.84 -12.82
N ILE A 381 -15.49 -21.34 -14.05
CA ILE A 381 -15.48 -20.55 -15.28
C ILE A 381 -16.82 -20.79 -15.98
N MET A 382 -17.56 -19.74 -16.25
CA MET A 382 -18.84 -19.78 -16.97
C MET A 382 -18.70 -19.03 -18.29
N ASP A 383 -18.67 -19.74 -19.41
CA ASP A 383 -18.74 -19.14 -20.74
C ASP A 383 -20.21 -19.08 -21.18
N HIS A 384 -20.77 -17.87 -21.19
CA HIS A 384 -22.18 -17.65 -21.50
C HIS A 384 -22.48 -17.73 -22.99
N GLU A 385 -21.47 -17.54 -23.85
CA GLU A 385 -21.66 -17.70 -25.30
C GLU A 385 -21.67 -19.17 -25.72
N GLU A 386 -20.77 -19.97 -25.14
CA GLU A 386 -20.73 -21.42 -25.38
C GLU A 386 -21.80 -22.18 -24.56
N GLY A 387 -22.39 -21.54 -23.55
CA GLY A 387 -23.31 -22.17 -22.60
C GLY A 387 -22.60 -23.24 -21.74
N ARG A 388 -21.31 -23.04 -21.46
CA ARG A 388 -20.44 -24.03 -20.83
C ARG A 388 -19.97 -23.55 -19.45
N MET A 389 -20.05 -24.44 -18.46
CA MET A 389 -19.47 -24.24 -17.14
C MET A 389 -18.37 -25.27 -16.89
N THR A 390 -17.20 -24.82 -16.49
CA THR A 390 -16.07 -25.68 -16.09
C THR A 390 -15.58 -25.32 -14.71
N GLU A 391 -15.04 -26.31 -14.00
CA GLU A 391 -14.41 -26.11 -12.70
C GLU A 391 -12.95 -26.54 -12.78
N GLU A 392 -12.05 -25.69 -12.29
CA GLU A 392 -10.62 -25.96 -12.19
C GLU A 392 -10.17 -25.76 -10.74
N PHE A 393 -9.22 -26.57 -10.29
CA PHE A 393 -8.50 -26.33 -9.05
C PHE A 393 -7.14 -25.73 -9.36
N VAL A 394 -6.91 -24.50 -8.92
CA VAL A 394 -5.65 -23.77 -9.15
C VAL A 394 -5.15 -23.12 -7.88
N GLU A 395 -3.84 -22.98 -7.76
CA GLU A 395 -3.25 -22.38 -6.58
C GLU A 395 -3.44 -20.86 -6.50
N ASP A 396 -3.53 -20.19 -7.66
CA ASP A 396 -3.78 -18.76 -7.80
C ASP A 396 -4.82 -18.54 -8.90
N PRO A 397 -6.06 -18.13 -8.58
CA PRO A 397 -7.12 -17.89 -9.56
C PRO A 397 -6.80 -16.82 -10.61
N MET A 398 -5.92 -15.86 -10.33
CA MET A 398 -5.57 -14.79 -11.28
C MET A 398 -4.79 -15.33 -12.50
N VAL A 399 -4.33 -16.58 -12.48
CA VAL A 399 -3.73 -17.22 -13.67
C VAL A 399 -4.76 -17.51 -14.76
N ILE A 400 -6.03 -17.67 -14.41
CA ILE A 400 -7.10 -17.98 -15.37
C ILE A 400 -7.38 -16.80 -16.31
N PRO A 401 -7.73 -15.59 -15.83
CA PRO A 401 -7.94 -14.46 -16.73
C PRO A 401 -6.65 -14.08 -17.46
N ARG A 402 -5.47 -14.27 -16.85
CA ARG A 402 -4.17 -14.11 -17.52
C ARG A 402 -4.04 -15.04 -18.72
N ARG A 403 -4.21 -16.36 -18.52
CA ARG A 403 -4.12 -17.39 -19.57
C ARG A 403 -5.09 -17.13 -20.72
N ILE A 404 -6.31 -16.69 -20.40
CA ILE A 404 -7.32 -16.34 -21.42
C ILE A 404 -6.90 -15.08 -22.20
N SER A 405 -6.23 -14.14 -21.55
CA SER A 405 -5.78 -12.87 -22.17
C SER A 405 -4.48 -12.99 -22.98
N GLU A 406 -3.67 -14.04 -22.78
CA GLU A 406 -2.32 -14.16 -23.35
C GLU A 406 -2.27 -14.20 -24.90
N GLY A 407 -3.36 -14.58 -25.56
CA GLY A 407 -3.47 -14.59 -27.02
C GLY A 407 -4.08 -13.34 -27.64
N TRP A 408 -4.47 -12.35 -26.84
CA TRP A 408 -5.21 -11.19 -27.32
C TRP A 408 -4.29 -10.14 -27.95
N SER A 409 -4.67 -9.72 -29.16
CA SER A 409 -4.03 -8.67 -29.94
C SER A 409 -5.10 -7.64 -30.33
N PRO A 410 -5.52 -6.76 -29.39
CA PRO A 410 -6.56 -5.78 -29.62
C PRO A 410 -6.13 -4.70 -30.61
N GLN A 411 -7.05 -4.37 -31.52
CA GLN A 411 -6.90 -3.23 -32.41
C GLN A 411 -7.16 -1.93 -31.66
N LEU A 412 -6.15 -1.07 -31.65
CA LEU A 412 -6.25 0.28 -31.13
C LEU A 412 -6.77 1.19 -32.24
N ILE A 413 -7.89 1.85 -31.99
CA ILE A 413 -8.49 2.82 -32.89
C ILE A 413 -8.55 4.18 -32.20
N ASP A 414 -8.15 5.24 -32.91
CA ASP A 414 -8.04 6.59 -32.35
C ASP A 414 -9.42 7.19 -32.03
N GLU A 415 -10.49 6.63 -32.59
CA GLU A 415 -11.86 7.13 -32.40
C GLU A 415 -12.51 6.72 -31.07
N LEU A 416 -11.93 5.74 -30.35
CA LEU A 416 -12.41 5.38 -29.01
C LEU A 416 -11.85 6.33 -27.95
N PRO A 417 -12.63 6.63 -26.89
CA PRO A 417 -12.13 7.46 -25.80
C PRO A 417 -10.98 6.77 -25.06
N ASP A 418 -10.09 7.57 -24.48
CA ASP A 418 -9.01 7.11 -23.59
C ASP A 418 -9.57 6.71 -22.20
N ALA A 419 -10.47 5.73 -22.21
CA ALA A 419 -11.21 5.18 -21.08
C ALA A 419 -11.36 3.65 -21.25
N PHE A 420 -11.85 2.97 -20.21
CA PHE A 420 -12.17 1.55 -20.32
C PHE A 420 -13.25 1.29 -21.37
N CYS A 421 -12.88 0.58 -22.43
CA CYS A 421 -13.77 0.26 -23.55
C CYS A 421 -14.12 -1.23 -23.64
N GLY A 422 -13.74 -2.06 -22.66
CA GLY A 422 -14.01 -3.50 -22.65
C GLY A 422 -12.85 -4.31 -22.08
N GLY A 423 -13.17 -5.48 -21.54
CA GLY A 423 -12.22 -6.37 -20.85
C GLY A 423 -12.82 -6.95 -19.56
N TRP A 424 -11.95 -7.30 -18.62
CA TRP A 424 -12.33 -7.88 -17.33
C TRP A 424 -12.81 -6.81 -16.36
N VAL A 425 -13.92 -7.04 -15.67
CA VAL A 425 -14.45 -6.18 -14.62
C VAL A 425 -14.91 -7.00 -13.44
N GLY A 426 -14.63 -6.56 -12.22
CA GLY A 426 -15.14 -7.21 -11.02
C GLY A 426 -14.43 -6.78 -9.75
N TYR A 427 -14.31 -7.72 -8.81
CA TYR A 427 -13.65 -7.47 -7.53
C TYR A 427 -12.73 -8.61 -7.11
N PHE A 428 -11.75 -8.24 -6.29
CA PHE A 428 -10.80 -9.09 -5.59
C PHE A 428 -11.01 -8.82 -4.10
N SER A 429 -11.37 -9.83 -3.33
CA SER A 429 -11.52 -9.71 -1.88
C SER A 429 -10.16 -9.47 -1.22
N TYR A 430 -10.16 -8.99 0.03
CA TYR A 430 -8.95 -8.95 0.86
C TYR A 430 -8.28 -10.33 0.94
N ASP A 431 -9.08 -11.41 1.02
CA ASP A 431 -8.61 -12.78 1.09
C ASP A 431 -7.90 -13.25 -0.20
N THR A 432 -7.94 -12.49 -1.29
CA THR A 432 -7.11 -12.73 -2.49
C THR A 432 -5.61 -12.72 -2.16
N VAL A 433 -5.18 -11.98 -1.12
CA VAL A 433 -3.78 -11.98 -0.67
C VAL A 433 -3.29 -13.37 -0.27
N ARG A 434 -4.19 -14.26 0.14
CA ARG A 434 -3.86 -15.63 0.56
C ARG A 434 -3.31 -16.47 -0.60
N TYR A 435 -3.65 -16.14 -1.84
CA TYR A 435 -3.05 -16.74 -3.04
C TYR A 435 -1.61 -16.27 -3.29
N VAL A 436 -1.22 -15.11 -2.75
CA VAL A 436 0.13 -14.55 -2.87
C VAL A 436 0.98 -15.00 -1.68
N GLU A 437 0.49 -14.77 -0.46
CA GLU A 437 1.19 -15.03 0.81
C GLU A 437 0.82 -16.41 1.40
N LYS A 438 0.73 -17.45 0.57
CA LYS A 438 0.21 -18.79 0.92
C LYS A 438 0.80 -19.40 2.20
N ARG A 439 2.10 -19.20 2.42
CA ARG A 439 2.82 -19.76 3.58
C ARG A 439 2.48 -19.06 4.89
N ARG A 440 2.19 -17.76 4.80
CA ARG A 440 1.99 -16.87 5.95
C ARG A 440 0.51 -16.74 6.28
N LEU A 441 -0.36 -16.72 5.27
CA LEU A 441 -1.80 -16.55 5.38
C LEU A 441 -2.59 -17.71 4.72
N PRO A 442 -2.40 -18.97 5.15
CA PRO A 442 -3.16 -20.08 4.58
C PRO A 442 -4.66 -19.96 4.90
N PHE A 443 -5.53 -20.39 3.98
CA PHE A 443 -6.99 -20.37 4.17
C PHE A 443 -7.46 -21.12 5.43
N SER A 444 -6.73 -22.15 5.86
CA SER A 444 -7.02 -22.92 7.07
C SER A 444 -6.87 -22.13 8.38
N LYS A 445 -6.11 -21.03 8.37
CA LYS A 445 -5.92 -20.13 9.51
C LYS A 445 -6.75 -18.85 9.40
N ALA A 446 -7.47 -18.67 8.30
CA ALA A 446 -8.29 -17.48 8.10
C ALA A 446 -9.37 -17.38 9.19
N PRO A 447 -9.79 -16.16 9.57
CA PRO A 447 -10.97 -15.95 10.39
C PRO A 447 -12.20 -16.64 9.78
N LYS A 448 -13.26 -16.80 10.60
CA LYS A 448 -14.49 -17.43 10.16
C LYS A 448 -15.09 -16.71 8.95
N ASP A 449 -15.43 -17.46 7.90
CA ASP A 449 -16.19 -16.93 6.77
C ASP A 449 -17.70 -17.06 7.05
N ASP A 450 -18.33 -15.94 7.40
CA ASP A 450 -19.75 -15.88 7.77
C ASP A 450 -20.67 -15.50 6.60
N ARG A 451 -20.12 -15.02 5.48
CA ARG A 451 -20.89 -14.55 4.32
C ARG A 451 -20.73 -15.45 3.10
N ASN A 452 -19.71 -16.31 3.07
CA ASN A 452 -19.42 -17.24 1.99
C ASN A 452 -19.37 -16.55 0.62
N LEU A 453 -18.74 -15.37 0.57
CA LEU A 453 -18.57 -14.61 -0.67
C LEU A 453 -17.38 -15.17 -1.47
N PRO A 454 -17.40 -15.12 -2.80
CA PRO A 454 -16.22 -15.40 -3.61
C PRO A 454 -15.02 -14.56 -3.17
N ASP A 455 -13.82 -15.13 -3.28
CA ASP A 455 -12.59 -14.37 -3.05
C ASP A 455 -12.27 -13.51 -4.28
N MET A 456 -12.71 -13.92 -5.47
CA MET A 456 -12.60 -13.16 -6.70
C MET A 456 -13.83 -13.42 -7.58
N HIS A 457 -14.40 -12.36 -8.15
CA HIS A 457 -15.39 -12.45 -9.22
C HIS A 457 -14.99 -11.49 -10.34
N LEU A 458 -14.86 -12.01 -11.56
CA LEU A 458 -14.56 -11.23 -12.76
C LEU A 458 -15.52 -11.61 -13.87
N GLY A 459 -16.09 -10.62 -14.56
CA GLY A 459 -16.79 -10.79 -15.82
C GLY A 459 -15.97 -10.24 -16.98
N LEU A 460 -15.96 -10.94 -18.11
CA LEU A 460 -15.41 -10.46 -19.37
C LEU A 460 -16.51 -9.72 -20.14
N TYR A 461 -16.33 -8.43 -20.38
CA TYR A 461 -17.32 -7.58 -21.05
C TYR A 461 -16.81 -7.16 -22.42
N ASP A 462 -17.35 -7.81 -23.44
CA ASP A 462 -17.19 -7.41 -24.85
C ASP A 462 -18.07 -6.18 -25.17
N ASP A 463 -19.18 -6.00 -24.43
CA ASP A 463 -20.14 -4.90 -24.56
C ASP A 463 -19.97 -3.87 -23.43
N VAL A 464 -19.72 -2.61 -23.78
CA VAL A 464 -19.73 -1.50 -22.81
C VAL A 464 -20.34 -0.22 -23.38
N ILE A 465 -20.82 0.63 -22.49
CA ILE A 465 -21.31 1.97 -22.81
C ILE A 465 -20.48 3.00 -22.04
N VAL A 466 -19.74 3.84 -22.77
CA VAL A 466 -18.85 4.86 -22.22
C VAL A 466 -19.45 6.24 -22.44
N PHE A 467 -19.72 6.96 -21.36
CA PHE A 467 -20.18 8.34 -21.38
C PHE A 467 -18.97 9.27 -21.31
N ASP A 468 -18.83 10.18 -22.27
CA ASP A 468 -17.94 11.34 -22.18
C ASP A 468 -18.77 12.57 -21.81
N HIS A 469 -18.68 12.97 -20.54
CA HIS A 469 -19.44 14.09 -19.99
C HIS A 469 -18.91 15.45 -20.44
N VAL A 470 -17.67 15.53 -20.96
CA VAL A 470 -17.09 16.76 -21.48
C VAL A 470 -17.58 16.99 -22.91
N ASP A 471 -17.42 15.97 -23.77
CA ASP A 471 -17.81 16.05 -25.18
C ASP A 471 -19.30 15.79 -25.43
N LYS A 472 -20.06 15.44 -24.38
CA LYS A 472 -21.51 15.12 -24.40
C LYS A 472 -21.84 13.96 -25.34
N ARG A 473 -20.96 12.96 -25.38
CA ARG A 473 -21.05 11.79 -26.25
C ARG A 473 -21.22 10.52 -25.43
N VAL A 474 -21.89 9.53 -26.03
CA VAL A 474 -21.92 8.17 -25.51
C VAL A 474 -21.40 7.24 -26.59
N TYR A 475 -20.39 6.45 -26.26
CA TYR A 475 -19.84 5.41 -27.11
C TYR A 475 -20.45 4.08 -26.67
N VAL A 476 -21.26 3.50 -27.56
CA VAL A 476 -21.74 2.12 -27.41
C VAL A 476 -20.74 1.23 -28.15
N VAL A 477 -20.02 0.38 -27.42
CA VAL A 477 -18.89 -0.39 -27.93
C VAL A 477 -19.17 -1.88 -27.80
N HIS A 478 -18.85 -2.63 -28.85
CA HIS A 478 -18.88 -4.09 -28.91
C HIS A 478 -17.54 -4.60 -29.47
N TRP A 479 -16.84 -5.45 -28.72
CA TRP A 479 -15.62 -6.10 -29.18
C TRP A 479 -15.91 -7.44 -29.87
N VAL A 480 -15.37 -7.59 -31.08
CA VAL A 480 -15.49 -8.82 -31.87
C VAL A 480 -14.21 -9.64 -31.74
N ARG A 481 -14.34 -10.87 -31.22
CA ARG A 481 -13.23 -11.83 -31.13
C ARG A 481 -13.19 -12.73 -32.36
N LEU A 482 -12.21 -12.51 -33.24
CA LEU A 482 -12.17 -13.14 -34.56
C LEU A 482 -12.00 -14.66 -34.51
N GLU A 483 -11.28 -15.15 -33.51
CA GLU A 483 -11.02 -16.59 -33.30
C GLU A 483 -12.30 -17.43 -33.12
N ARG A 484 -13.43 -16.79 -32.79
CA ARG A 484 -14.74 -17.44 -32.62
C ARG A 484 -15.48 -17.68 -33.93
N TYR A 485 -15.00 -17.15 -35.04
CA TYR A 485 -15.70 -17.17 -36.32
C TYR A 485 -14.91 -17.92 -37.39
N SER A 486 -15.63 -18.55 -38.31
CA SER A 486 -15.01 -19.26 -39.44
C SER A 486 -14.46 -18.32 -40.52
N SER A 487 -14.94 -17.07 -40.56
CA SER A 487 -14.54 -16.04 -41.52
C SER A 487 -14.71 -14.64 -40.92
N VAL A 488 -13.94 -13.67 -41.45
CA VAL A 488 -13.98 -12.27 -41.01
C VAL A 488 -15.33 -11.63 -41.37
N GLU A 489 -15.94 -12.01 -42.48
CA GLU A 489 -17.24 -11.52 -42.93
C GLU A 489 -18.36 -11.95 -41.97
N GLN A 490 -18.29 -13.19 -41.48
CA GLN A 490 -19.23 -13.69 -40.47
C GLN A 490 -19.04 -12.93 -39.14
N ALA A 491 -17.79 -12.72 -38.72
CA ALA A 491 -17.46 -11.96 -37.51
C ALA A 491 -18.00 -10.53 -37.57
N TYR A 492 -17.80 -9.84 -38.70
CA TYR A 492 -18.31 -8.49 -38.92
C TYR A 492 -19.84 -8.46 -38.89
N THR A 493 -20.50 -9.39 -39.58
CA THR A 493 -21.95 -9.42 -39.68
C THR A 493 -22.61 -9.64 -38.32
N ASP A 494 -22.10 -10.58 -37.52
CA ASP A 494 -22.60 -10.83 -36.16
C ASP A 494 -22.28 -9.66 -35.22
N GLY A 495 -21.06 -9.13 -35.28
CA GLY A 495 -20.65 -7.99 -34.46
C GLY A 495 -21.51 -6.74 -34.71
N VAL A 496 -21.82 -6.43 -35.97
CA VAL A 496 -22.73 -5.31 -36.32
C VAL A 496 -24.14 -5.57 -35.81
N LYS A 497 -24.62 -6.82 -35.85
CA LYS A 497 -25.93 -7.19 -35.30
C LYS A 497 -25.96 -6.96 -33.78
N ARG A 498 -24.98 -7.47 -33.04
CA ARG A 498 -24.87 -7.29 -31.58
C ARG A 498 -24.76 -5.83 -31.17
N LEU A 499 -23.95 -5.05 -31.90
CA LEU A 499 -23.86 -3.61 -31.67
C LEU A 499 -25.21 -2.93 -31.89
N LYS A 500 -25.94 -3.26 -32.96
CA LYS A 500 -27.28 -2.71 -33.22
C LYS A 500 -28.28 -3.08 -32.12
N ASP A 501 -28.23 -4.32 -31.64
CA ASP A 501 -29.09 -4.78 -30.54
C ASP A 501 -28.76 -4.03 -29.24
N LEU A 502 -27.47 -3.82 -28.92
CA LEU A 502 -27.05 -3.03 -27.77
C LEU A 502 -27.48 -1.56 -27.87
N VAL A 503 -27.31 -0.94 -29.05
CA VAL A 503 -27.78 0.43 -29.32
C VAL A 503 -29.31 0.52 -29.16
N ALA A 504 -30.05 -0.46 -29.66
CA ALA A 504 -31.51 -0.50 -29.55
C ALA A 504 -32.00 -0.58 -28.10
N ARG A 505 -31.26 -1.26 -27.20
CA ARG A 505 -31.59 -1.31 -25.77
C ARG A 505 -31.55 0.07 -25.11
N VAL A 506 -30.62 0.94 -25.49
CA VAL A 506 -30.46 2.26 -24.87
C VAL A 506 -31.15 3.41 -25.61
N HIS A 507 -31.50 3.22 -26.89
CA HIS A 507 -32.28 4.17 -27.70
C HIS A 507 -33.77 3.81 -27.81
N GLY A 508 -34.22 2.72 -27.20
CA GLY A 508 -35.61 2.28 -27.27
C GLY A 508 -36.61 3.33 -26.80
N LEU A 509 -37.82 3.30 -27.37
CA LEU A 509 -38.93 4.21 -27.00
C LEU A 509 -39.45 3.96 -25.58
N ASP A 510 -39.30 2.73 -25.08
CA ASP A 510 -39.76 2.29 -23.75
C ASP A 510 -38.62 2.31 -22.73
N LEU A 511 -38.12 3.51 -22.41
CA LEU A 511 -37.11 3.68 -21.37
C LEU A 511 -37.69 3.31 -19.99
N PRO A 512 -36.91 2.63 -19.12
CA PRO A 512 -37.38 2.22 -17.81
C PRO A 512 -37.67 3.45 -16.94
N ARG A 513 -38.86 3.49 -16.33
CA ARG A 513 -39.25 4.58 -15.44
C ARG A 513 -38.65 4.34 -14.05
N LEU A 514 -37.62 5.10 -13.72
CA LEU A 514 -37.02 5.05 -12.39
C LEU A 514 -37.92 5.74 -11.35
N PRO A 515 -37.98 5.25 -10.10
CA PRO A 515 -38.64 5.95 -9.01
C PRO A 515 -38.02 7.35 -8.87
N PRO A 516 -38.81 8.45 -8.99
CA PRO A 516 -38.26 9.80 -9.05
C PRO A 516 -37.52 10.17 -7.76
N GLY A 517 -38.00 9.69 -6.61
CA GLY A 517 -37.47 10.04 -5.30
C GLY A 517 -37.77 11.50 -4.91
N SER A 518 -37.98 11.78 -3.63
CA SER A 518 -38.03 13.15 -3.11
C SER A 518 -36.93 13.35 -2.08
N MET A 519 -36.22 14.47 -2.15
CA MET A 519 -35.09 14.75 -1.27
C MET A 519 -35.29 16.05 -0.52
N ASN A 520 -35.06 16.03 0.79
CA ASN A 520 -34.86 17.24 1.56
C ASN A 520 -33.36 17.57 1.58
N LEU A 521 -32.98 18.81 1.24
CA LEU A 521 -31.60 19.24 0.96
C LEU A 521 -30.63 19.16 2.16
N SER A 522 -31.12 18.74 3.33
CA SER A 522 -30.31 18.46 4.52
C SER A 522 -29.54 17.14 4.41
N THR A 523 -28.71 16.99 3.38
CA THR A 523 -27.87 15.79 3.17
C THR A 523 -26.65 15.73 4.10
N ARG A 524 -26.31 16.84 4.76
CA ARG A 524 -25.08 17.03 5.57
C ARG A 524 -25.12 16.50 7.01
N GLN A 525 -26.19 15.80 7.41
CA GLN A 525 -26.28 15.20 8.75
C GLN A 525 -25.59 13.83 8.75
N PHE A 526 -24.82 13.53 9.81
CA PHE A 526 -24.32 12.17 10.04
C PHE A 526 -25.50 11.20 10.20
N GLY A 527 -25.36 9.99 9.67
CA GLY A 527 -26.33 8.92 9.90
C GLY A 527 -26.40 8.57 11.40
N PRO A 528 -27.49 7.93 11.87
CA PRO A 528 -27.57 7.46 13.25
C PRO A 528 -26.47 6.42 13.50
N PRO A 529 -25.92 6.35 14.72
CA PRO A 529 -24.91 5.36 15.06
C PRO A 529 -25.43 3.94 14.82
N LEU A 530 -24.60 3.11 14.21
CA LEU A 530 -24.92 1.71 13.92
C LEU A 530 -24.78 0.89 15.21
N LYS A 531 -25.86 0.20 15.60
CA LYS A 531 -25.91 -0.58 16.86
C LYS A 531 -25.44 -2.03 16.70
N ASN A 532 -25.56 -2.59 15.50
CA ASN A 532 -25.21 -3.98 15.22
C ASN A 532 -23.82 -4.00 14.62
N SER A 533 -22.83 -4.46 15.39
CA SER A 533 -21.45 -4.70 14.95
C SER A 533 -21.11 -6.19 15.13
N SER A 534 -20.17 -6.69 14.34
CA SER A 534 -19.56 -8.02 14.49
C SER A 534 -18.84 -8.19 15.84
N MET A 535 -18.63 -7.08 16.56
CA MET A 535 -17.90 -7.01 17.82
C MET A 535 -18.55 -6.02 18.79
N THR A 536 -18.37 -6.23 20.09
CA THR A 536 -18.69 -5.23 21.10
C THR A 536 -17.66 -4.10 21.08
N SER A 537 -18.05 -2.92 21.56
CA SER A 537 -17.18 -1.75 21.68
C SER A 537 -15.94 -2.09 22.54
N GLU A 538 -16.16 -2.75 23.68
CA GLU A 538 -15.13 -3.19 24.61
C GLU A 538 -14.23 -4.24 23.97
N GLY A 539 -14.80 -5.19 23.23
CA GLY A 539 -14.04 -6.21 22.52
C GLY A 539 -13.15 -5.63 21.41
N TYR A 540 -13.56 -4.55 20.75
CA TYR A 540 -12.74 -3.89 19.75
C TYR A 540 -11.58 -3.12 20.41
N LYS A 541 -11.86 -2.39 21.50
CA LYS A 541 -10.85 -1.68 22.30
C LYS A 541 -9.80 -2.61 22.89
N ASP A 542 -10.22 -3.78 23.38
CA ASP A 542 -9.31 -4.81 23.88
C ASP A 542 -8.32 -5.28 22.80
N LYS A 543 -8.79 -5.46 21.57
CA LYS A 543 -7.92 -5.83 20.44
C LYS A 543 -6.98 -4.73 20.00
N ILE A 544 -7.40 -3.47 20.12
CA ILE A 544 -6.51 -2.31 19.92
C ILE A 544 -5.38 -2.35 20.95
N THR A 545 -5.69 -2.61 22.22
CA THR A 545 -4.68 -2.75 23.27
C THR A 545 -3.69 -3.88 22.96
N HIS A 546 -4.16 -5.06 22.56
CA HIS A 546 -3.28 -6.16 22.13
C HIS A 546 -2.43 -5.80 20.89
N ALA A 547 -3.01 -5.10 19.90
CA ALA A 547 -2.24 -4.61 18.76
C ALA A 547 -1.12 -3.65 19.19
N LYS A 548 -1.37 -2.78 20.17
CA LYS A 548 -0.34 -1.87 20.72
C LYS A 548 0.77 -2.63 21.44
N GLU A 549 0.49 -3.74 22.10
CA GLU A 549 1.53 -4.59 22.70
C GLU A 549 2.49 -5.12 21.64
N HIS A 550 1.99 -5.57 20.50
CA HIS A 550 2.82 -5.97 19.36
C HIS A 550 3.64 -4.82 18.78
N ILE A 551 3.09 -3.60 18.76
CA ILE A 551 3.83 -2.40 18.33
C ILE A 551 4.98 -2.10 19.30
N LEU A 552 4.72 -2.12 20.61
CA LEU A 552 5.72 -1.88 21.64
C LEU A 552 6.80 -2.97 21.69
N ALA A 553 6.45 -4.21 21.35
CA ALA A 553 7.39 -5.32 21.21
C ALA A 553 8.28 -5.21 19.94
N GLY A 554 7.91 -4.34 18.99
CA GLY A 554 8.63 -4.16 17.73
C GLY A 554 8.27 -5.17 16.65
N ASP A 555 7.14 -5.88 16.78
CA ASP A 555 6.65 -6.81 15.76
C ASP A 555 6.13 -6.07 14.52
N ILE A 556 5.48 -4.93 14.75
CA ILE A 556 4.86 -4.05 13.74
C ILE A 556 5.03 -2.57 14.14
N PHE A 557 5.03 -1.67 13.17
CA PHE A 557 4.96 -0.23 13.36
C PHE A 557 3.51 0.26 13.39
N GLN A 558 2.66 -0.33 12.54
CA GLN A 558 1.24 -0.02 12.41
C GLN A 558 0.47 -1.27 12.01
N ILE A 559 -0.79 -1.33 12.44
CA ILE A 559 -1.80 -2.30 11.99
C ILE A 559 -3.13 -1.59 11.81
N VAL A 560 -3.88 -1.96 10.78
CA VAL A 560 -5.21 -1.39 10.52
C VAL A 560 -6.24 -2.43 10.89
N LEU A 561 -6.84 -2.30 12.07
CA LEU A 561 -7.92 -3.16 12.53
C LEU A 561 -9.26 -2.63 12.02
N SER A 562 -10.21 -3.54 11.82
CA SER A 562 -11.55 -3.20 11.34
C SER A 562 -12.64 -3.99 12.04
N GLN A 563 -13.85 -3.43 11.99
CA GLN A 563 -15.07 -4.08 12.45
C GLN A 563 -16.20 -3.87 11.45
N ARG A 564 -17.12 -4.84 11.37
CA ARG A 564 -18.22 -4.82 10.41
C ARG A 564 -19.53 -4.48 11.12
N PHE A 565 -20.22 -3.49 10.59
CA PHE A 565 -21.54 -3.07 11.02
C PHE A 565 -22.63 -3.58 10.06
N GLU A 566 -23.83 -3.73 10.59
CA GLU A 566 -25.00 -4.13 9.82
C GLU A 566 -26.11 -3.06 9.89
N ARG A 567 -26.69 -2.76 8.73
CA ARG A 567 -27.86 -1.89 8.61
C ARG A 567 -28.93 -2.59 7.78
N ARG A 568 -30.08 -2.84 8.38
CA ARG A 568 -31.26 -3.34 7.65
C ARG A 568 -31.98 -2.19 6.96
N THR A 569 -32.51 -2.45 5.77
CA THR A 569 -33.24 -1.44 4.98
C THR A 569 -34.22 -2.07 4.00
N PHE A 570 -35.24 -1.34 3.58
CA PHE A 570 -36.14 -1.71 2.47
C PHE A 570 -35.82 -0.96 1.16
N ALA A 571 -34.82 -0.09 1.17
CA ALA A 571 -34.31 0.55 -0.04
C ALA A 571 -33.55 -0.48 -0.88
N ASP A 572 -33.77 -0.48 -2.18
CA ASP A 572 -33.02 -1.34 -3.10
C ASP A 572 -31.54 -0.91 -3.15
N PRO A 573 -30.56 -1.82 -3.28
CA PRO A 573 -29.16 -1.46 -3.36
C PRO A 573 -28.84 -0.40 -4.43
N PHE A 574 -29.57 -0.38 -5.55
CA PHE A 574 -29.38 0.65 -6.58
C PHE A 574 -29.96 2.01 -6.18
N GLU A 575 -31.02 2.04 -5.40
CA GLU A 575 -31.53 3.28 -4.80
C GLU A 575 -30.54 3.83 -3.77
N VAL A 576 -29.91 2.94 -2.98
CA VAL A 576 -28.81 3.29 -2.08
C VAL A 576 -27.63 3.86 -2.87
N TYR A 577 -27.26 3.27 -4.00
CA TYR A 577 -26.25 3.82 -4.90
C TYR A 577 -26.62 5.22 -5.40
N ARG A 578 -27.86 5.42 -5.88
CA ARG A 578 -28.35 6.73 -6.33
C ARG A 578 -28.26 7.78 -5.22
N ALA A 579 -28.54 7.41 -3.97
CA ALA A 579 -28.37 8.28 -2.81
C ALA A 579 -26.90 8.54 -2.48
N LEU A 580 -26.04 7.52 -2.57
CA LEU A 580 -24.61 7.62 -2.28
C LEU A 580 -23.89 8.63 -3.19
N ARG A 581 -24.27 8.67 -4.48
CA ARG A 581 -23.78 9.68 -5.46
C ARG A 581 -23.96 11.12 -4.97
N THR A 582 -24.99 11.38 -4.17
CA THR A 582 -25.28 12.71 -3.61
C THR A 582 -24.64 12.91 -2.24
N VAL A 583 -24.60 11.88 -1.40
CA VAL A 583 -24.12 11.99 -0.01
C VAL A 583 -22.60 12.07 0.07
N ASN A 584 -21.89 11.26 -0.72
CA ASN A 584 -20.44 11.19 -0.67
C ASN A 584 -19.89 10.89 -2.06
N PRO A 585 -19.82 11.89 -2.96
CA PRO A 585 -19.18 11.71 -4.25
C PRO A 585 -17.66 11.52 -4.09
N SER A 586 -17.08 10.55 -4.79
CA SER A 586 -15.64 10.24 -4.73
C SER A 586 -15.09 9.87 -6.11
N PRO A 587 -13.76 9.77 -6.27
CA PRO A 587 -13.13 9.38 -7.52
C PRO A 587 -13.56 8.00 -8.04
N TYR A 588 -14.00 7.10 -7.16
CA TYR A 588 -14.46 5.75 -7.52
C TYR A 588 -15.86 5.48 -6.96
N LEU A 589 -16.88 5.98 -7.66
CA LEU A 589 -18.27 5.65 -7.40
C LEU A 589 -18.66 4.39 -8.19
N THR A 590 -19.10 3.34 -7.50
CA THR A 590 -19.33 2.04 -8.12
C THR A 590 -20.63 1.41 -7.64
N TYR A 591 -21.39 0.90 -8.61
CA TYR A 591 -22.40 -0.13 -8.41
C TYR A 591 -21.93 -1.38 -9.17
N LEU A 592 -21.60 -2.46 -8.48
CA LEU A 592 -21.11 -3.70 -9.08
C LEU A 592 -21.94 -4.87 -8.57
N GLN A 593 -22.67 -5.53 -9.47
CA GLN A 593 -23.33 -6.79 -9.20
C GLN A 593 -22.38 -7.93 -9.56
N ALA A 594 -22.03 -8.73 -8.57
CA ALA A 594 -21.22 -9.92 -8.71
C ALA A 594 -21.99 -11.12 -8.16
N ARG A 595 -21.54 -12.35 -8.46
CA ARG A 595 -22.21 -13.55 -7.94
C ARG A 595 -22.19 -13.58 -6.42
N GLY A 596 -23.38 -13.63 -5.81
CA GLY A 596 -23.56 -13.67 -4.37
C GLY A 596 -23.54 -12.33 -3.64
N CYS A 597 -23.14 -11.23 -4.28
CA CYS A 597 -23.19 -9.91 -3.66
C CYS A 597 -23.26 -8.72 -4.63
N ILE A 598 -23.80 -7.61 -4.12
CA ILE A 598 -23.79 -6.30 -4.77
C ILE A 598 -22.92 -5.36 -3.95
N LEU A 599 -21.97 -4.71 -4.62
CA LEU A 599 -21.08 -3.70 -4.06
C LEU A 599 -21.59 -2.32 -4.42
N VAL A 600 -21.84 -1.50 -3.40
CA VAL A 600 -22.20 -0.09 -3.54
C VAL A 600 -21.11 0.74 -2.87
N ALA A 601 -20.23 1.33 -3.67
CA ALA A 601 -18.98 1.91 -3.19
C ALA A 601 -18.79 3.37 -3.58
N SER A 602 -18.08 4.09 -2.72
CA SER A 602 -17.58 5.44 -2.97
C SER A 602 -16.15 5.56 -2.42
N SER A 603 -15.22 4.90 -3.11
CA SER A 603 -13.84 4.79 -2.63
C SER A 603 -13.01 6.05 -2.96
N PRO A 604 -12.25 6.59 -1.99
CA PRO A 604 -11.35 7.71 -2.23
C PRO A 604 -9.98 7.30 -2.80
N GLU A 605 -9.61 6.01 -2.72
CA GLU A 605 -8.21 5.57 -2.83
C GLU A 605 -7.99 4.52 -3.93
N ILE A 606 -6.83 4.62 -4.59
CA ILE A 606 -6.36 3.71 -5.64
C ILE A 606 -5.65 2.53 -4.97
N LEU A 607 -6.02 1.29 -5.33
CA LEU A 607 -5.21 0.12 -4.98
C LEU A 607 -3.99 0.05 -5.91
N VAL A 608 -4.24 -0.02 -7.22
CA VAL A 608 -3.21 0.05 -8.25
C VAL A 608 -3.82 0.47 -9.58
N THR A 609 -3.10 1.33 -10.32
CA THR A 609 -3.40 1.64 -11.72
C THR A 609 -2.19 1.24 -12.56
N LEU A 610 -2.44 0.65 -13.73
CA LEU A 610 -1.44 0.42 -14.76
C LEU A 610 -1.94 1.04 -16.06
N LYS A 611 -1.22 2.03 -16.58
CA LYS A 611 -1.54 2.63 -17.88
C LYS A 611 -0.29 2.74 -18.73
N LYS A 612 -0.28 2.13 -19.93
CA LYS A 612 0.87 2.14 -20.84
C LYS A 612 2.17 1.74 -20.14
N LYS A 613 2.14 0.61 -19.40
CA LYS A 613 3.23 0.10 -18.53
C LYS A 613 3.62 0.99 -17.33
N LYS A 614 3.00 2.16 -17.12
CA LYS A 614 3.22 2.98 -15.92
C LYS A 614 2.33 2.49 -14.78
N ILE A 615 2.95 1.97 -13.73
CA ILE A 615 2.30 1.61 -12.47
C ILE A 615 2.15 2.88 -11.63
N VAL A 616 0.99 3.06 -11.01
CA VAL A 616 0.71 4.15 -10.08
C VAL A 616 0.08 3.56 -8.81
N ASN A 617 0.63 3.93 -7.67
CA ASN A 617 0.03 3.75 -6.36
C ASN A 617 -0.05 5.12 -5.68
N ARG A 618 -1.16 5.38 -5.00
CA ARG A 618 -1.42 6.68 -4.36
C ARG A 618 -1.95 6.47 -2.94
N PRO A 619 -1.06 6.27 -1.96
CA PRO A 619 -1.48 6.19 -0.57
C PRO A 619 -2.10 7.51 -0.12
N LEU A 620 -3.17 7.38 0.65
CA LEU A 620 -3.84 8.49 1.33
C LEU A 620 -3.75 8.28 2.84
N ALA A 621 -3.28 9.29 3.56
CA ALA A 621 -3.28 9.34 5.02
C ALA A 621 -3.50 10.76 5.49
N GLY A 622 -3.74 10.96 6.79
CA GLY A 622 -4.12 12.27 7.30
C GLY A 622 -5.52 12.68 6.83
N THR A 623 -6.42 12.98 7.75
CA THR A 623 -7.76 13.44 7.39
C THR A 623 -8.15 14.62 8.24
N VAL A 624 -8.46 15.74 7.60
CA VAL A 624 -9.09 16.88 8.27
C VAL A 624 -10.34 17.30 7.51
N ARG A 625 -11.34 17.80 8.26
CA ARG A 625 -12.55 18.37 7.67
C ARG A 625 -12.21 19.58 6.80
N ARG A 626 -13.04 19.85 5.80
CA ARG A 626 -12.97 21.12 5.06
C ARG A 626 -13.37 22.30 5.94
N GLY A 627 -12.67 23.42 5.79
CA GLY A 627 -13.01 24.69 6.42
C GLY A 627 -14.33 25.26 5.90
N LYS A 628 -15.03 26.05 6.72
CA LYS A 628 -16.25 26.74 6.29
C LYS A 628 -15.93 27.94 5.40
N THR A 629 -14.75 28.52 5.55
CA THR A 629 -14.21 29.59 4.71
C THR A 629 -12.87 29.16 4.09
N ILE A 630 -12.41 29.88 3.07
CA ILE A 630 -11.13 29.59 2.40
C ILE A 630 -9.97 29.73 3.39
N GLU A 631 -10.03 30.73 4.27
CA GLU A 631 -9.00 30.99 5.28
C GLU A 631 -8.97 29.89 6.36
N GLU A 632 -10.14 29.41 6.81
CA GLU A 632 -10.22 28.26 7.71
C GLU A 632 -9.68 27.00 7.03
N ASP A 633 -10.00 26.79 5.75
CA ASP A 633 -9.57 25.62 4.98
C ASP A 633 -8.04 25.59 4.81
N GLN A 634 -7.43 26.72 4.46
CA GLN A 634 -5.97 26.86 4.36
C GLN A 634 -5.28 26.70 5.72
N LYS A 635 -5.90 27.17 6.81
CA LYS A 635 -5.36 26.96 8.16
C LYS A 635 -5.39 25.48 8.54
N LEU A 636 -6.49 24.78 8.25
CA LEU A 636 -6.63 23.34 8.53
C LEU A 636 -5.65 22.51 7.70
N GLU A 637 -5.40 22.91 6.45
CA GLU A 637 -4.38 22.32 5.59
C GLU A 637 -2.97 22.49 6.19
N ALA A 638 -2.61 23.71 6.59
CA ALA A 638 -1.32 23.98 7.21
C ALA A 638 -1.15 23.18 8.52
N GLN A 639 -2.21 23.09 9.33
CA GLN A 639 -2.22 22.28 10.55
C GLN A 639 -2.04 20.79 10.26
N LEU A 640 -2.64 20.28 9.18
CA LEU A 640 -2.50 18.88 8.80
C LEU A 640 -1.07 18.55 8.34
N LEU A 641 -0.41 19.46 7.63
CA LEU A 641 0.98 19.30 7.18
C LEU A 641 2.02 19.56 8.27
N ASP A 642 1.65 20.25 9.35
CA ASP A 642 2.50 20.49 10.52
C ASP A 642 2.32 19.40 11.60
N ASP A 643 1.33 18.52 11.44
CA ASP A 643 1.11 17.37 12.32
C ASP A 643 2.16 16.30 12.03
N GLU A 644 3.22 16.29 12.85
CA GLU A 644 4.35 15.36 12.74
C GLU A 644 3.90 13.88 12.78
N LYS A 645 2.83 13.55 13.52
CA LYS A 645 2.30 12.19 13.60
C LYS A 645 1.70 11.78 12.26
N GLN A 646 0.82 12.60 11.71
CA GLN A 646 0.14 12.31 10.43
C GLN A 646 1.14 12.26 9.28
N CYS A 647 2.14 13.13 9.27
CA CYS A 647 3.20 13.13 8.27
C CYS A 647 4.08 11.88 8.38
N ALA A 648 4.45 11.46 9.59
CA ALA A 648 5.24 10.24 9.79
C ALA A 648 4.49 8.97 9.34
N GLU A 649 3.21 8.85 9.69
CA GLU A 649 2.35 7.76 9.22
C GLU A 649 2.27 7.73 7.69
N HIS A 650 2.05 8.90 7.08
CA HIS A 650 1.96 9.03 5.63
C HIS A 650 3.26 8.62 4.93
N ILE A 651 4.42 9.08 5.41
CA ILE A 651 5.73 8.73 4.84
C ILE A 651 5.97 7.22 4.89
N MET A 652 5.62 6.56 6.00
CA MET A 652 5.73 5.11 6.12
C MET A 652 4.87 4.38 5.06
N LEU A 653 3.66 4.87 4.79
CA LEU A 653 2.78 4.32 3.75
C LEU A 653 3.32 4.57 2.34
N VAL A 654 3.97 5.71 2.11
CA VAL A 654 4.69 6.00 0.85
C VAL A 654 5.82 4.99 0.64
N ASP A 655 6.60 4.70 1.68
CA ASP A 655 7.68 3.72 1.58
C ASP A 655 7.16 2.30 1.33
N LEU A 656 6.02 1.93 1.92
CA LEU A 656 5.38 0.66 1.63
C LEU A 656 4.89 0.59 0.18
N GLY A 657 4.26 1.67 -0.32
CA GLY A 657 3.88 1.80 -1.73
C GLY A 657 5.08 1.73 -2.68
N ARG A 658 6.23 2.33 -2.32
CA ARG A 658 7.49 2.21 -3.07
C ARG A 658 8.00 0.78 -3.13
N ASN A 659 7.90 0.04 -2.03
CA ASN A 659 8.28 -1.38 -2.00
C ASN A 659 7.37 -2.22 -2.91
N ASP A 660 6.05 -2.02 -2.83
CA ASP A 660 5.09 -2.77 -3.63
C ASP A 660 5.22 -2.50 -5.13
N VAL A 661 5.37 -1.23 -5.52
CA VAL A 661 5.65 -0.84 -6.91
C VAL A 661 7.02 -1.38 -7.34
N GLY A 662 8.03 -1.32 -6.46
CA GLY A 662 9.40 -1.75 -6.75
C GLY A 662 9.57 -3.23 -7.03
N LYS A 663 8.75 -4.12 -6.45
CA LYS A 663 8.80 -5.57 -6.71
C LYS A 663 8.55 -5.94 -8.18
N VAL A 664 7.76 -5.14 -8.89
CA VAL A 664 7.30 -5.42 -10.27
C VAL A 664 7.78 -4.39 -11.28
N SER A 665 8.54 -3.38 -10.83
CA SER A 665 9.03 -2.31 -11.70
C SER A 665 10.45 -2.58 -12.19
N LYS A 666 10.82 -2.00 -13.34
CA LYS A 666 12.20 -1.97 -13.85
C LYS A 666 13.11 -1.27 -12.83
N TYR A 667 14.32 -1.79 -12.64
CA TYR A 667 15.30 -1.21 -11.72
C TYR A 667 15.54 0.28 -12.03
N GLY A 668 15.48 1.12 -10.99
CA GLY A 668 15.68 2.57 -11.11
C GLY A 668 14.49 3.37 -11.68
N SER A 669 13.40 2.71 -12.09
CA SER A 669 12.21 3.41 -12.62
C SER A 669 11.27 3.96 -11.54
N VAL A 670 11.34 3.42 -10.31
CA VAL A 670 10.46 3.80 -9.20
C VAL A 670 10.75 5.23 -8.73
N LYS A 671 9.73 6.07 -8.70
CA LYS A 671 9.81 7.49 -8.32
C LYS A 671 8.62 7.89 -7.45
N VAL A 672 8.85 8.86 -6.57
CA VAL A 672 7.77 9.56 -5.86
C VAL A 672 7.52 10.86 -6.64
N ASP A 673 6.52 10.85 -7.52
CA ASP A 673 6.22 11.98 -8.42
C ASP A 673 5.66 13.19 -7.65
N ARG A 674 4.93 12.93 -6.56
CA ARG A 674 4.39 13.95 -5.64
C ARG A 674 4.47 13.42 -4.22
N LEU A 675 5.00 14.21 -3.29
CA LEU A 675 5.13 13.87 -1.88
C LEU A 675 4.33 14.87 -1.02
N MET A 676 3.56 14.34 -0.07
CA MET A 676 2.76 15.10 0.92
C MET A 676 1.90 16.24 0.34
N ASN A 677 1.27 16.00 -0.81
CA ASN A 677 0.35 16.96 -1.41
C ASN A 677 -1.06 16.84 -0.80
N VAL A 678 -1.74 17.95 -0.60
CA VAL A 678 -3.09 17.94 -0.02
C VAL A 678 -4.15 17.82 -1.12
N GLU A 679 -4.92 16.73 -1.08
CA GLU A 679 -6.08 16.50 -1.95
C GLU A 679 -7.37 16.89 -1.24
N ARG A 680 -8.14 17.79 -1.86
CA ARG A 680 -9.39 18.30 -1.30
C ARG A 680 -10.58 17.59 -1.94
N TYR A 681 -11.40 16.98 -1.09
CA TYR A 681 -12.69 16.40 -1.43
C TYR A 681 -13.82 17.30 -0.92
N SER A 682 -15.07 16.88 -1.14
CA SER A 682 -16.25 17.70 -0.80
C SER A 682 -16.39 17.98 0.70
N HIS A 683 -15.92 17.07 1.57
CA HIS A 683 -16.10 17.16 3.04
C HIS A 683 -14.81 17.09 3.84
N VAL A 684 -13.77 16.50 3.26
CA VAL A 684 -12.47 16.29 3.90
C VAL A 684 -11.34 16.64 2.94
N MET A 685 -10.14 16.80 3.48
CA MET A 685 -8.90 16.79 2.71
C MET A 685 -7.94 15.76 3.29
N HIS A 686 -7.10 15.19 2.42
CA HIS A 686 -6.15 14.13 2.74
C HIS A 686 -4.73 14.49 2.31
N ILE A 687 -3.73 14.01 3.06
CA ILE A 687 -2.35 13.96 2.57
C ILE A 687 -2.28 12.83 1.54
N SER A 688 -1.76 13.15 0.36
CA SER A 688 -1.64 12.26 -0.79
C SER A 688 -0.21 12.26 -1.30
N SER A 689 0.26 11.11 -1.75
CA SER A 689 1.53 11.01 -2.46
C SER A 689 1.40 10.03 -3.59
N THR A 690 2.12 10.28 -4.68
CA THR A 690 2.03 9.48 -5.90
C THR A 690 3.34 8.76 -6.12
N VAL A 691 3.32 7.44 -5.99
CA VAL A 691 4.44 6.56 -6.28
C VAL A 691 4.21 5.94 -7.65
N THR A 692 5.21 6.02 -8.52
CA THR A 692 5.13 5.47 -9.88
C THR A 692 6.32 4.62 -10.21
N GLY A 693 6.15 3.70 -11.16
CA GLY A 693 7.19 2.82 -11.67
C GLY A 693 6.85 2.34 -13.08
N GLU A 694 7.84 1.84 -13.80
CA GLU A 694 7.64 1.22 -15.11
C GLU A 694 7.61 -0.30 -14.95
N LEU A 695 6.50 -0.95 -15.32
CA LEU A 695 6.34 -2.40 -15.22
C LEU A 695 7.47 -3.12 -15.98
N HIS A 696 8.02 -4.18 -15.37
CA HIS A 696 9.00 -5.04 -16.03
C HIS A 696 8.43 -5.67 -17.31
N ASP A 697 9.25 -5.83 -18.35
CA ASP A 697 8.74 -6.23 -19.68
C ASP A 697 8.17 -7.66 -19.71
N ASP A 698 8.65 -8.53 -18.82
CA ASP A 698 8.18 -9.92 -18.67
C ASP A 698 6.93 -10.06 -17.78
N LEU A 699 6.43 -8.97 -17.21
CA LEU A 699 5.32 -8.97 -16.27
C LEU A 699 4.05 -8.37 -16.87
N THR A 700 2.91 -8.74 -16.28
CA THR A 700 1.58 -8.31 -16.72
C THR A 700 0.87 -7.49 -15.64
N CYS A 701 -0.28 -6.90 -15.97
CA CYS A 701 -1.13 -6.20 -15.01
C CYS A 701 -1.52 -7.07 -13.79
N TRP A 702 -1.69 -8.37 -13.99
CA TRP A 702 -2.00 -9.33 -12.94
C TRP A 702 -0.87 -9.45 -11.91
N ASP A 703 0.39 -9.33 -12.35
CA ASP A 703 1.55 -9.36 -11.47
C ASP A 703 1.65 -8.06 -10.64
N ALA A 704 1.33 -6.91 -11.26
CA ALA A 704 1.23 -5.64 -10.56
C ALA A 704 0.13 -5.67 -9.48
N LEU A 705 -1.03 -6.25 -9.80
CA LEU A 705 -2.13 -6.42 -8.84
C LEU A 705 -1.73 -7.34 -7.68
N ARG A 706 -1.11 -8.50 -7.95
CA ARG A 706 -0.58 -9.41 -6.91
C ARG A 706 0.36 -8.69 -5.94
N SER A 707 1.25 -7.84 -6.46
CA SER A 707 2.21 -7.11 -5.63
C SER A 707 1.56 -6.06 -4.73
N ALA A 708 0.48 -5.43 -5.22
CA ALA A 708 -0.23 -4.37 -4.53
C ALA A 708 -1.24 -4.88 -3.46
N LEU A 709 -1.68 -6.14 -3.54
CA LEU A 709 -2.72 -6.69 -2.66
C LEU A 709 -2.19 -7.10 -1.26
N PRO A 710 -2.87 -6.69 -0.17
CA PRO A 710 -3.55 -5.41 -0.01
C PRO A 710 -2.53 -4.28 0.19
N VAL A 711 -2.98 -3.04 0.08
CA VAL A 711 -2.12 -1.87 0.33
C VAL A 711 -1.89 -1.64 1.83
N GLY A 712 -0.84 -0.89 2.15
CA GLY A 712 -0.45 -0.55 3.52
C GLY A 712 -1.53 0.12 4.35
N THR A 713 -2.32 1.01 3.73
CA THR A 713 -3.35 1.84 4.37
C THR A 713 -4.50 1.05 4.99
N VAL A 714 -4.61 -0.25 4.67
CA VAL A 714 -5.64 -1.14 5.21
C VAL A 714 -5.09 -2.41 5.84
N SER A 715 -3.77 -2.57 5.88
CA SER A 715 -3.11 -3.74 6.48
C SER A 715 -2.21 -3.29 7.62
N GLY A 716 -1.06 -2.71 7.30
CA GLY A 716 -0.09 -2.20 8.26
C GLY A 716 1.34 -2.36 7.77
N ALA A 717 2.29 -2.15 8.67
CA ALA A 717 3.72 -2.22 8.38
C ALA A 717 4.46 -2.90 9.54
N PRO A 718 5.32 -3.92 9.30
CA PRO A 718 5.51 -4.65 8.05
C PRO A 718 4.25 -5.42 7.60
N LYS A 719 3.91 -5.31 6.31
CA LYS A 719 2.62 -5.76 5.74
C LYS A 719 2.22 -7.19 6.12
N VAL A 720 3.10 -8.16 5.88
CA VAL A 720 2.80 -9.58 6.12
C VAL A 720 2.54 -9.87 7.60
N LYS A 721 3.34 -9.30 8.50
CA LYS A 721 3.17 -9.51 9.94
C LYS A 721 1.90 -8.84 10.46
N ALA A 722 1.58 -7.64 9.98
CA ALA A 722 0.31 -6.99 10.29
C ALA A 722 -0.89 -7.83 9.86
N MET A 723 -0.85 -8.47 8.68
CA MET A 723 -1.93 -9.35 8.22
C MET A 723 -2.07 -10.64 9.04
N GLU A 724 -0.97 -11.23 9.51
CA GLU A 724 -1.02 -12.37 10.45
C GLU A 724 -1.77 -11.97 11.74
N LEU A 725 -1.46 -10.80 12.29
CA LEU A 725 -2.13 -10.26 13.47
C LEU A 725 -3.58 -9.85 13.21
N ILE A 726 -3.91 -9.36 12.01
CA ILE A 726 -5.30 -9.12 11.60
C ILE A 726 -6.10 -10.43 11.62
N ASP A 727 -5.53 -11.55 11.16
CA ASP A 727 -6.22 -12.85 11.19
C ASP A 727 -6.43 -13.36 12.64
N GLU A 728 -5.53 -13.04 13.56
CA GLU A 728 -5.66 -13.39 14.98
C GLU A 728 -6.67 -12.49 15.71
N LEU A 729 -6.68 -11.20 15.37
CA LEU A 729 -7.49 -10.19 16.06
C LEU A 729 -8.89 -10.09 15.43
N GLU A 730 -9.10 -10.15 14.12
CA GLU A 730 -10.44 -9.99 13.55
C GLU A 730 -11.31 -11.26 13.68
N VAL A 731 -12.63 -11.08 13.87
CA VAL A 731 -13.55 -12.20 14.16
C VAL A 731 -13.95 -12.98 12.90
N THR A 732 -13.97 -12.31 11.75
CA THR A 732 -14.48 -12.87 10.49
C THR A 732 -13.70 -12.37 9.30
N ARG A 733 -13.73 -13.11 8.18
CA ARG A 733 -13.07 -12.68 6.94
C ARG A 733 -13.60 -11.33 6.47
N ARG A 734 -12.70 -10.48 5.95
CA ARG A 734 -13.03 -9.16 5.42
C ARG A 734 -13.85 -9.23 4.13
N GLY A 735 -13.63 -10.26 3.30
CA GLY A 735 -14.30 -10.36 2.01
C GLY A 735 -13.96 -9.14 1.14
N PRO A 736 -14.93 -8.50 0.46
CA PRO A 736 -14.64 -7.36 -0.40
C PRO A 736 -13.93 -6.19 0.29
N TYR A 737 -14.17 -5.92 1.58
CA TYR A 737 -13.55 -4.80 2.29
C TYR A 737 -12.02 -4.91 2.31
N SER A 738 -11.30 -3.82 2.03
CA SER A 738 -9.82 -3.79 1.91
C SER A 738 -9.23 -4.64 0.76
N GLY A 739 -10.08 -5.25 -0.07
CA GLY A 739 -9.71 -5.80 -1.37
C GLY A 739 -9.70 -4.70 -2.44
N GLY A 740 -9.93 -5.07 -3.70
CA GLY A 740 -10.04 -4.12 -4.80
C GLY A 740 -11.24 -4.37 -5.70
N PHE A 741 -11.74 -3.33 -6.37
CA PHE A 741 -12.71 -3.47 -7.45
C PHE A 741 -12.34 -2.55 -8.61
N GLY A 742 -12.66 -2.94 -9.83
CA GLY A 742 -12.32 -2.16 -11.02
C GLY A 742 -12.23 -3.02 -12.26
N TRP A 743 -11.31 -2.68 -13.16
CA TRP A 743 -11.22 -3.29 -14.48
C TRP A 743 -9.79 -3.53 -14.97
N VAL A 744 -9.66 -4.46 -15.91
CA VAL A 744 -8.48 -4.73 -16.75
C VAL A 744 -8.95 -4.75 -18.21
N SER A 745 -8.41 -3.87 -19.06
CA SER A 745 -8.81 -3.77 -20.46
C SER A 745 -8.24 -4.91 -21.31
N PHE A 746 -8.77 -5.07 -22.53
CA PHE A 746 -8.18 -5.95 -23.54
C PHE A 746 -6.71 -5.61 -23.85
N THR A 747 -6.29 -4.36 -23.66
CA THR A 747 -4.92 -3.89 -23.89
C THR A 747 -3.98 -4.16 -22.71
N GLY A 748 -4.50 -4.64 -21.58
CA GLY A 748 -3.75 -4.87 -20.35
C GLY A 748 -3.56 -3.63 -19.48
N ASP A 749 -4.19 -2.49 -19.82
CA ASP A 749 -4.33 -1.37 -18.89
C ASP A 749 -5.29 -1.79 -17.75
N MET A 750 -5.11 -1.23 -16.57
CA MET A 750 -5.84 -1.64 -15.37
C MET A 750 -6.07 -0.45 -14.45
N ASP A 751 -7.24 -0.38 -13.84
CA ASP A 751 -7.54 0.57 -12.76
C ASP A 751 -8.39 -0.11 -11.70
N ILE A 752 -7.79 -0.35 -10.53
CA ILE A 752 -8.40 -1.02 -9.39
C ILE A 752 -8.43 -0.05 -8.22
N ALA A 753 -9.65 0.30 -7.78
CA ALA A 753 -9.88 1.07 -6.57
C ALA A 753 -9.77 0.16 -5.35
N LEU A 754 -9.30 0.73 -4.24
CA LEU A 754 -9.32 0.05 -2.95
C LEU A 754 -10.76 -0.04 -2.46
N ALA A 755 -11.19 -1.19 -1.94
CA ALA A 755 -12.57 -1.39 -1.47
C ALA A 755 -12.82 -0.79 -0.08
N LEU A 756 -12.69 0.53 0.01
CA LEU A 756 -13.08 1.37 1.13
C LEU A 756 -14.43 2.01 0.88
N ARG A 757 -15.08 2.48 1.96
CA ARG A 757 -16.39 3.16 1.88
C ARG A 757 -17.38 2.38 0.99
N THR A 758 -17.42 1.07 1.21
CA THR A 758 -18.16 0.11 0.38
C THR A 758 -19.22 -0.61 1.22
N MET A 759 -20.46 -0.59 0.76
CA MET A 759 -21.56 -1.37 1.30
C MET A 759 -21.68 -2.67 0.51
N VAL A 760 -21.72 -3.80 1.22
CA VAL A 760 -21.90 -5.13 0.61
C VAL A 760 -23.30 -5.64 0.93
N PHE A 761 -24.09 -5.90 -0.11
CA PHE A 761 -25.40 -6.53 0.01
C PHE A 761 -25.28 -7.97 -0.48
N THR A 762 -25.55 -8.95 0.36
CA THR A 762 -25.57 -10.36 -0.04
C THR A 762 -26.83 -10.65 -0.85
N THR A 763 -26.70 -11.34 -1.97
CA THR A 763 -27.84 -11.67 -2.86
C THR A 763 -28.34 -13.10 -2.71
N GLY A 764 -27.50 -14.00 -2.17
CA GLY A 764 -27.85 -15.39 -1.90
C GLY A 764 -29.00 -15.55 -0.91
N SER A 765 -29.72 -16.68 -1.03
CA SER A 765 -30.86 -17.02 -0.17
C SER A 765 -30.44 -17.22 1.28
N ARG A 766 -30.44 -16.15 2.09
CA ARG A 766 -30.62 -16.34 3.53
C ARG A 766 -32.04 -16.86 3.75
N PHE A 767 -32.16 -18.06 4.31
CA PHE A 767 -33.40 -18.66 4.78
C PHE A 767 -34.09 -17.88 5.92
N ASP A 768 -33.61 -16.67 6.25
CA ASP A 768 -34.06 -15.87 7.38
C ASP A 768 -35.24 -14.93 7.07
N THR A 769 -35.66 -14.82 5.80
CA THR A 769 -36.97 -14.22 5.51
C THR A 769 -38.03 -15.30 5.60
N MET A 770 -38.63 -15.44 6.78
CA MET A 770 -39.83 -16.26 7.05
C MET A 770 -41.01 -15.94 6.09
N TYR A 771 -40.91 -14.82 5.37
CA TYR A 771 -41.86 -14.37 4.36
C TYR A 771 -41.33 -14.64 2.95
N SER A 772 -41.91 -15.63 2.28
CA SER A 772 -41.85 -15.73 0.82
C SER A 772 -42.63 -14.53 0.27
N TYR A 773 -41.90 -13.52 -0.24
CA TYR A 773 -42.52 -12.38 -0.91
C TYR A 773 -43.06 -12.84 -2.28
N LYS A 774 -44.25 -13.45 -2.28
CA LYS A 774 -44.99 -13.85 -3.49
C LYS A 774 -45.63 -12.66 -4.23
N ASP A 775 -45.45 -11.45 -3.72
CA ASP A 775 -46.09 -10.24 -4.22
C ASP A 775 -45.03 -9.31 -4.81
N ALA A 776 -45.06 -9.13 -6.14
CA ALA A 776 -44.07 -8.35 -6.88
C ALA A 776 -44.02 -6.87 -6.48
N ASN A 777 -45.04 -6.38 -5.78
CA ASN A 777 -45.14 -5.00 -5.31
C ASN A 777 -44.61 -4.78 -3.88
N ARG A 778 -44.20 -5.83 -3.15
CA ARG A 778 -43.67 -5.69 -1.79
C ARG A 778 -42.14 -5.61 -1.80
N ARG A 779 -41.61 -4.48 -1.30
CA ARG A 779 -40.18 -4.32 -1.03
C ARG A 779 -39.69 -5.40 -0.07
N ARG A 780 -38.55 -6.04 -0.39
CA ARG A 780 -37.87 -6.98 0.50
C ARG A 780 -36.95 -6.24 1.46
N GLU A 781 -36.75 -6.81 2.66
CA GLU A 781 -35.71 -6.34 3.56
C GLU A 781 -34.33 -6.75 3.02
N TRP A 782 -33.39 -5.83 3.10
CA TRP A 782 -31.98 -5.99 2.74
C TRP A 782 -31.11 -5.77 3.95
N VAL A 783 -29.98 -6.48 4.01
CA VAL A 783 -28.93 -6.24 5.00
C VAL A 783 -27.72 -5.65 4.28
N ALA A 784 -27.42 -4.39 4.58
CA ALA A 784 -26.20 -3.73 4.16
C ALA A 784 -25.10 -4.01 5.19
N HIS A 785 -24.01 -4.61 4.73
CA HIS A 785 -22.80 -4.77 5.54
C HIS A 785 -21.83 -3.62 5.27
N LEU A 786 -21.45 -2.91 6.32
CA LEU A 786 -20.56 -1.75 6.26
C LEU A 786 -19.35 -2.03 7.13
N GLN A 787 -18.18 -2.22 6.53
CA GLN A 787 -16.95 -2.47 7.27
C GLN A 787 -16.08 -1.21 7.26
N ALA A 788 -15.50 -0.89 8.41
CA ALA A 788 -14.64 0.27 8.60
C ALA A 788 -13.53 -0.07 9.58
N GLY A 789 -12.36 0.54 9.37
CA GLY A 789 -11.19 0.33 10.19
C GLY A 789 -10.44 1.61 10.50
N ALA A 790 -9.47 1.49 11.40
CA ALA A 790 -8.64 2.56 11.91
C ALA A 790 -7.17 2.10 12.01
N GLY A 791 -6.25 3.00 11.70
CA GLY A 791 -4.81 2.75 11.76
C GLY A 791 -4.34 2.86 13.21
N ILE A 792 -3.84 1.76 13.75
CA ILE A 792 -3.37 1.69 15.13
C ILE A 792 -1.86 1.88 15.15
N VAL A 793 -1.43 2.87 15.90
CA VAL A 793 -0.02 3.21 16.19
C VAL A 793 0.21 3.21 17.71
N ALA A 794 1.47 3.36 18.14
CA ALA A 794 1.85 3.23 19.55
C ALA A 794 1.10 4.21 20.49
N ASP A 795 0.74 5.38 19.99
CA ASP A 795 0.06 6.45 20.71
C ASP A 795 -1.46 6.49 20.46
N SER A 796 -2.02 5.56 19.68
CA SER A 796 -3.47 5.48 19.44
C SER A 796 -4.26 5.30 20.73
N ASP A 797 -5.36 6.03 20.87
CA ASP A 797 -6.32 5.87 21.97
C ASP A 797 -7.46 4.92 21.57
N PRO A 798 -7.70 3.81 22.30
CA PRO A 798 -8.71 2.83 21.89
C PRO A 798 -10.14 3.38 21.73
N GLU A 799 -10.52 4.42 22.48
CA GLU A 799 -11.85 5.04 22.36
C GLU A 799 -11.96 5.82 21.05
N ASP A 800 -10.95 6.65 20.76
CA ASP A 800 -10.92 7.48 19.55
C ASP A 800 -10.92 6.61 18.29
N GLU A 801 -10.13 5.53 18.24
CA GLU A 801 -10.07 4.63 17.08
C GLU A 801 -11.39 3.85 16.86
N ASN A 802 -12.06 3.47 17.95
CA ASN A 802 -13.39 2.87 17.88
C ASN A 802 -14.43 3.87 17.36
N GLN A 803 -14.39 5.10 17.85
CA GLN A 803 -15.27 6.17 17.41
C GLN A 803 -15.03 6.52 15.94
N GLU A 804 -13.78 6.50 15.48
CA GLU A 804 -13.41 6.69 14.07
C GLU A 804 -14.05 5.62 13.18
N CYS A 805 -13.96 4.35 13.56
CA CYS A 805 -14.60 3.25 12.82
C CYS A 805 -16.12 3.45 12.70
N GLN A 806 -16.77 3.82 13.81
CA GLN A 806 -18.21 4.10 13.82
C GLN A 806 -18.57 5.29 12.93
N ASN A 807 -17.78 6.37 12.96
CA ASN A 807 -18.01 7.57 12.15
C ASN A 807 -17.85 7.28 10.65
N LYS A 808 -16.82 6.52 10.27
CA LYS A 808 -16.59 6.07 8.88
C LYS A 808 -17.78 5.25 8.37
N ALA A 809 -18.29 4.32 9.18
CA ALA A 809 -19.45 3.51 8.83
C ALA A 809 -20.77 4.33 8.80
N ALA A 810 -20.97 5.24 9.74
CA ALA A 810 -22.15 6.11 9.80
C ALA A 810 -22.25 7.05 8.59
N GLY A 811 -21.11 7.48 8.04
CA GLY A 811 -21.07 8.27 6.80
C GLY A 811 -21.69 7.55 5.60
N LEU A 812 -21.50 6.23 5.49
CA LEU A 812 -22.17 5.41 4.47
C LEU A 812 -23.63 5.13 4.80
N ALA A 813 -23.95 4.87 6.07
CA ALA A 813 -25.31 4.62 6.52
C ALA A 813 -26.26 5.79 6.19
N ARG A 814 -25.73 7.02 6.10
CA ARG A 814 -26.50 8.19 5.65
C ARG A 814 -27.08 8.02 4.24
N ALA A 815 -26.38 7.35 3.33
CA ALA A 815 -26.89 7.06 1.99
C ALA A 815 -28.11 6.12 2.05
N ILE A 816 -28.12 5.16 2.97
CA ILE A 816 -29.25 4.26 3.21
C ILE A 816 -30.44 5.06 3.75
N ASP A 817 -30.24 5.91 4.76
CA ASP A 817 -31.33 6.73 5.31
C ASP A 817 -31.94 7.65 4.26
N LEU A 818 -31.09 8.26 3.42
CA LEU A 818 -31.54 9.10 2.33
C LEU A 818 -32.34 8.30 1.29
N ALA A 819 -31.91 7.08 0.96
CA ALA A 819 -32.65 6.21 0.06
C ALA A 819 -34.00 5.79 0.64
N GLU A 820 -34.08 5.49 1.94
CA GLU A 820 -35.36 5.16 2.58
C GLU A 820 -36.34 6.33 2.57
N VAL A 821 -35.87 7.52 2.93
CA VAL A 821 -36.70 8.73 2.89
C VAL A 821 -37.14 9.03 1.47
N ALA A 822 -36.23 8.92 0.51
CA ALA A 822 -36.50 9.31 -0.86
C ALA A 822 -37.41 8.33 -1.59
N PHE A 823 -37.27 7.01 -1.36
CA PHE A 823 -37.88 5.99 -2.22
C PHE A 823 -38.83 5.03 -1.48
N VAL A 824 -38.72 4.90 -0.15
CA VAL A 824 -39.51 3.93 0.63
C VAL A 824 -40.66 4.60 1.37
N LYS A 825 -40.42 5.73 2.04
CA LYS A 825 -41.39 6.41 2.93
C LYS A 825 -42.33 7.37 2.19
N GLN A 826 -42.55 7.17 0.89
CA GLN A 826 -43.41 8.03 0.06
C GLN A 826 -44.90 7.82 0.35
#